data_AF-A0A9D9CIR2-F1
#
_entry.id   AF-A0A9D9CIR2-F1
#
_cell.length_a   1.000
_cell.length_b   1.000
_cell.length_c   1.000
_cell.angle_alpha   90.00
_cell.angle_beta   90.00
_cell.angle_gamma   90.00
#
_symmetry.space_group_name_H-M   'P 1'
#
loop_
_entity.id
_entity.type
_entity.pdbx_description
1 polymer ?
#
loop_
_entity_poly.entity_id
_entity_poly.type
_entity_poly.pdbx_seq_one_letter_code
_entity_poly.pdbx_strand_id
1 'polypeptide(L)'
;MKKIFLTLSLLTMSVMLYAASPIFVDFDSSSLPEGWTSTGVTFKKDNGSTRAAMSTKATITTAPINNPTQIAYKHRGSGSNKTLTVEKSIDNGQTWTEIGSVKVSSSSTYGSGTHAINESTTSGVLIRITCSSATIFVDDIEIAYVNLAQEPTKQASLSTSDIKGNTLTLNVEKGNGEGRLVAYQKGDECSFVPEDGVAYVGNFPKTLEDGTVLVASDNAATLSVSGLLPGETYSFVAYEYNGVNDNRNYLTTSPATLKATTLTVPSITPEVNTIAFKNVKTGESKVLTLNITAKFLTPATGKLSLTSSSSTFNLSNDGTTYAQTIELPYADAALTSTIHVKFAPTSLSDYNATINISGGNAQSTVTLTGIGAETSVTEYYLAPDGNDAGDGSFTQPWMNLQHAVNQAKPGDVIICRGGRYKFTMRDSSGKLTVRIKTSGTADAPITIRNYEGETPIFDFEQQLLDCNRSTANVGDRGILLTGNYWHLYGLHIMHAADNAIKLEGSHNRIERCEFSYNLDTGIQLGFGHNFADSGLGSKNDGSFCAYNDIIDCDSHHNCDYDSNYGSDADGFACKMHNGKGNRFIRCRAWRNSDDAWDLYETDFDVTLIECWAWESGNAEDHLWVKEYFDSGHGFSGNGNGIKLGGNGTGGSSEGVHYAYNCIAFGCDKSGSTKGFDCNSHKGGHVIIGGLAFDNGYDFMFESGGGSNSEFYNNVCFGRQEILVGSESNNAYLGNAEQGKTFYKNLVSNFSRSDYESLSETDALAPRGTDGSMPPKFGRLKSGSKLVDAGLNKPVPYTDEFPFLYQPIYGAARDLGPYELVEGGVSTDIQTIMNHEATTSLEVIQGQYSGEAILKMSSAIAATVRVSVCDLNGKIIMMAYSGTIEQGADYYLPINTTSLPQGVYVVMMSNGQERIARKMVVNL
;
A
#
# COMPACT_ATOMS: atom_id res chain seq x y z
N MET A 1 -15.72 43.92 49.67
CA MET A 1 -14.33 44.41 49.47
C MET A 1 -13.78 43.76 48.20
N LYS A 2 -13.40 44.59 47.20
CA LYS A 2 -12.37 44.42 46.14
C LYS A 2 -12.28 43.04 45.42
N LYS A 3 -12.70 42.96 44.15
CA LYS A 3 -11.86 42.99 42.90
C LYS A 3 -11.02 41.69 42.76
N ILE A 4 -11.21 40.82 41.75
CA ILE A 4 -10.86 40.99 40.32
C ILE A 4 -11.60 39.93 39.47
N PHE A 5 -12.12 40.34 38.31
CA PHE A 5 -12.55 39.49 37.19
C PHE A 5 -11.33 38.89 36.47
N LEU A 6 -11.40 37.62 36.08
CA LEU A 6 -10.70 37.16 34.87
C LEU A 6 -11.64 36.24 34.08
N THR A 7 -12.23 36.80 33.04
CA THR A 7 -12.83 36.10 31.91
C THR A 7 -11.75 35.29 31.20
N LEU A 8 -11.91 33.96 31.12
CA LEU A 8 -11.15 33.15 30.17
C LEU A 8 -12.05 32.93 28.95
N SER A 9 -11.79 33.69 27.89
CA SER A 9 -12.35 33.49 26.56
C SER A 9 -11.92 32.13 26.02
N LEU A 10 -12.88 31.26 25.69
CA LEU A 10 -12.63 30.16 24.76
C LEU A 10 -12.31 30.78 23.40
N LEU A 11 -11.04 30.78 23.01
CA LEU A 11 -10.64 30.94 21.62
C LEU A 11 -10.65 29.53 21.02
N THR A 12 -11.75 29.15 20.38
CA THR A 12 -11.74 28.03 19.43
C THR A 12 -10.87 28.46 18.25
N MET A 13 -9.59 28.07 18.27
CA MET A 13 -8.72 28.24 17.11
C MET A 13 -9.05 27.09 16.16
N SER A 14 -10.04 27.32 15.30
CA SER A 14 -10.27 26.50 14.12
C SER A 14 -8.99 26.50 13.30
N VAL A 15 -8.35 25.34 13.15
CA VAL A 15 -7.33 25.15 12.11
C VAL A 15 -8.10 25.06 10.79
N MET A 16 -8.46 26.21 10.25
CA MET A 16 -8.77 26.31 8.82
C MET A 16 -7.44 26.19 8.08
N LEU A 17 -7.28 25.13 7.29
CA LEU A 17 -6.40 25.21 6.12
C LEU A 17 -6.95 26.33 5.23
N TYR A 18 -6.37 27.51 5.30
CA TYR A 18 -6.62 28.56 4.31
C TYR A 18 -5.65 28.33 3.15
N ALA A 19 -5.97 27.38 2.26
CA ALA A 19 -5.56 27.58 0.88
C ALA A 19 -6.17 28.92 0.45
N ALA A 20 -5.37 29.84 -0.10
CA ALA A 20 -5.86 31.15 -0.54
C ALA A 20 -7.05 30.92 -1.47
N SER A 21 -8.24 31.40 -1.07
CA SER A 21 -9.42 31.27 -1.92
C SER A 21 -9.19 32.13 -3.17
N PRO A 22 -9.36 31.57 -4.38
CA PRO A 22 -9.18 32.33 -5.60
C PRO A 22 -10.11 33.53 -5.60
N ILE A 23 -9.69 34.63 -6.23
CA ILE A 23 -10.56 35.78 -6.46
C ILE A 23 -11.62 35.32 -7.46
N PHE A 24 -12.86 35.15 -7.01
CA PHE A 24 -13.99 34.74 -7.84
C PHE A 24 -14.96 35.90 -8.05
N VAL A 25 -15.31 36.15 -9.32
CA VAL A 25 -16.21 37.22 -9.73
C VAL A 25 -17.28 36.67 -10.67
N ASP A 26 -18.51 36.60 -10.18
CA ASP A 26 -19.71 36.55 -11.00
C ASP A 26 -20.26 37.97 -11.21
N PHE A 27 -20.95 38.21 -12.33
CA PHE A 27 -21.53 39.53 -12.62
C PHE A 27 -23.03 39.63 -12.31
N ASP A 28 -23.55 38.79 -11.41
CA ASP A 28 -24.98 38.77 -11.08
C ASP A 28 -25.47 40.08 -10.42
N SER A 29 -24.56 40.85 -9.82
CA SER A 29 -24.83 42.12 -9.15
C SER A 29 -24.90 43.36 -10.05
N SER A 30 -24.72 43.23 -11.37
CA SER A 30 -24.71 44.34 -12.37
C SER A 30 -23.64 45.43 -12.16
N SER A 31 -22.57 45.14 -11.41
CA SER A 31 -21.41 46.02 -11.20
C SER A 31 -20.09 45.24 -11.25
N LEU A 32 -18.97 45.94 -11.48
CA LEU A 32 -17.63 45.36 -11.30
C LEU A 32 -17.26 45.30 -9.81
N PRO A 33 -16.34 44.39 -9.41
CA PRO A 33 -15.73 44.41 -8.08
C PRO A 33 -15.02 45.73 -7.78
N GLU A 34 -14.83 46.02 -6.49
CA GLU A 34 -14.09 47.19 -6.05
C GLU A 34 -12.67 47.21 -6.63
N GLY A 35 -12.24 48.36 -7.15
CA GLY A 35 -10.91 48.56 -7.76
C GLY A 35 -10.77 48.06 -9.21
N TRP A 36 -11.73 47.30 -9.73
CA TRP A 36 -11.73 46.89 -11.14
C TRP A 36 -12.26 48.01 -12.03
N THR A 37 -11.77 48.06 -13.27
CA THR A 37 -12.16 49.07 -14.26
C THR A 37 -12.62 48.41 -15.56
N SER A 38 -13.48 49.09 -16.31
CA SER A 38 -13.85 48.63 -17.66
C SER A 38 -14.03 49.78 -18.64
N THR A 39 -13.86 49.47 -19.92
CA THR A 39 -14.23 50.34 -21.04
C THR A 39 -15.12 49.55 -21.99
N GLY A 40 -16.24 50.13 -22.46
CA GLY A 40 -17.09 49.48 -23.46
C GLY A 40 -17.86 48.24 -22.99
N VAL A 41 -18.01 48.05 -21.67
CA VAL A 41 -18.74 46.94 -21.05
C VAL A 41 -20.12 47.41 -20.59
N THR A 42 -21.14 46.59 -20.83
CA THR A 42 -22.50 46.79 -20.31
C THR A 42 -22.99 45.52 -19.63
N PHE A 43 -23.75 45.62 -18.55
CA PHE A 43 -24.31 44.44 -17.87
C PHE A 43 -25.69 44.12 -18.42
N LYS A 44 -25.87 42.91 -18.96
CA LYS A 44 -27.11 42.49 -19.62
C LYS A 44 -27.51 41.09 -19.18
N LYS A 45 -28.82 40.82 -19.18
CA LYS A 45 -29.33 39.45 -19.01
C LYS A 45 -28.97 38.60 -20.21
N ASP A 46 -28.36 37.45 -19.95
CA ASP A 46 -28.05 36.42 -20.94
C ASP A 46 -28.28 35.04 -20.31
N ASN A 47 -29.06 34.17 -20.97
CA ASN A 47 -29.43 32.84 -20.47
C ASN A 47 -29.90 32.78 -19.00
N GLY A 48 -30.61 33.81 -18.53
CA GLY A 48 -31.24 33.84 -17.20
C GLY A 48 -30.51 34.68 -16.14
N SER A 49 -29.27 35.08 -16.38
CA SER A 49 -28.43 35.77 -15.38
C SER A 49 -27.72 37.01 -15.95
N THR A 50 -27.22 37.92 -15.09
CA THR A 50 -26.61 39.20 -15.52
C THR A 50 -25.13 39.03 -15.82
N ARG A 51 -24.67 39.49 -16.98
CA ARG A 51 -23.33 39.16 -17.50
C ARG A 51 -22.63 40.39 -18.08
N ALA A 52 -21.30 40.39 -18.10
CA ALA A 52 -20.52 41.46 -18.69
C ALA A 52 -20.53 41.34 -20.22
N ALA A 53 -21.35 42.14 -20.91
CA ALA A 53 -21.41 42.21 -22.36
C ALA A 53 -20.35 43.20 -22.88
N MET A 54 -19.28 42.65 -23.43
CA MET A 54 -18.09 43.35 -23.92
C MET A 54 -18.24 43.71 -25.40
N SER A 55 -18.34 45.01 -25.73
CA SER A 55 -18.37 45.50 -27.11
C SER A 55 -16.99 45.46 -27.80
N THR A 56 -16.92 45.86 -29.07
CA THR A 56 -15.64 45.89 -29.80
C THR A 56 -14.65 46.84 -29.13
N LYS A 57 -13.45 46.34 -28.84
CA LYS A 57 -12.39 47.00 -28.05
C LYS A 57 -12.73 47.21 -26.57
N ALA A 58 -13.74 46.53 -26.05
CA ALA A 58 -14.05 46.60 -24.63
C ALA A 58 -12.99 45.89 -23.79
N THR A 59 -12.76 46.40 -22.58
CA THR A 59 -11.80 45.86 -21.62
C THR A 59 -12.41 45.72 -20.24
N ILE A 60 -12.01 44.68 -19.51
CA ILE A 60 -12.18 44.55 -18.06
C ILE A 60 -10.76 44.41 -17.48
N THR A 61 -10.37 45.27 -16.56
CA THR A 61 -9.05 45.25 -15.90
C THR A 61 -9.22 45.09 -14.40
N THR A 62 -8.46 44.19 -13.80
CA THR A 62 -8.49 43.91 -12.37
C THR A 62 -7.93 45.07 -11.54
N ALA A 63 -8.22 45.07 -10.24
CA ALA A 63 -7.35 45.76 -9.28
C ALA A 63 -5.94 45.12 -9.27
N PRO A 64 -4.91 45.78 -8.70
CA PRO A 64 -3.59 45.15 -8.51
C PRO A 64 -3.71 43.90 -7.64
N ILE A 65 -3.19 42.77 -8.13
CA ILE A 65 -3.20 41.47 -7.46
C ILE A 65 -1.75 41.06 -7.18
N ASN A 66 -1.49 40.61 -5.96
CA ASN A 66 -0.18 40.09 -5.60
C ASN A 66 -0.11 38.60 -5.92
N ASN A 67 1.01 38.21 -6.54
CA ASN A 67 1.39 36.84 -6.79
C ASN A 67 0.41 35.98 -7.63
N PRO A 68 -0.27 36.52 -8.67
CA PRO A 68 -1.26 35.73 -9.40
C PRO A 68 -0.61 34.65 -10.28
N THR A 69 -1.19 33.46 -10.29
CA THR A 69 -0.66 32.28 -10.99
C THR A 69 -1.48 31.90 -12.21
N GLN A 70 -2.81 32.04 -12.16
CA GLN A 70 -3.72 31.62 -13.24
C GLN A 70 -5.00 32.47 -13.24
N ILE A 71 -5.58 32.65 -14.42
CA ILE A 71 -6.94 33.19 -14.59
C ILE A 71 -7.80 32.21 -15.38
N ALA A 72 -9.02 31.97 -14.91
CA ALA A 72 -10.08 31.27 -15.62
C ALA A 72 -11.31 32.17 -15.77
N TYR A 73 -12.10 31.97 -16.84
CA TYR A 73 -13.35 32.70 -17.07
C TYR A 73 -14.27 31.95 -18.04
N LYS A 74 -15.57 32.19 -17.95
CA LYS A 74 -16.57 31.72 -18.91
C LYS A 74 -16.85 32.78 -19.98
N HIS A 75 -17.16 32.33 -21.19
CA HIS A 75 -17.51 33.22 -22.29
C HIS A 75 -18.61 32.69 -23.22
N ARG A 76 -19.35 33.61 -23.86
CA ARG A 76 -20.33 33.29 -24.91
C ARG A 76 -20.46 34.44 -25.91
N GLY A 77 -20.65 34.15 -27.19
CA GLY A 77 -20.83 35.19 -28.21
C GLY A 77 -21.79 34.75 -29.31
N SER A 78 -22.20 35.70 -30.15
CA SER A 78 -22.93 35.43 -31.41
C SER A 78 -22.00 35.49 -32.62
N GLY A 79 -22.22 34.69 -33.67
CA GLY A 79 -21.34 34.65 -34.84
C GLY A 79 -20.00 33.91 -34.59
N SER A 80 -19.21 33.70 -35.63
CA SER A 80 -17.95 32.94 -35.60
C SER A 80 -16.71 33.85 -35.58
N ASN A 81 -15.58 33.30 -35.11
CA ASN A 81 -14.24 33.92 -35.15
C ASN A 81 -14.05 35.20 -34.32
N LYS A 82 -14.89 35.42 -33.30
CA LYS A 82 -14.65 36.49 -32.32
C LYS A 82 -13.49 36.11 -31.39
N THR A 83 -12.81 37.08 -30.80
CA THR A 83 -11.62 36.81 -29.96
C THR A 83 -11.68 37.58 -28.65
N LEU A 84 -11.45 36.87 -27.53
CA LEU A 84 -11.07 37.44 -26.25
C LEU A 84 -9.57 37.22 -26.06
N THR A 85 -8.85 38.27 -25.70
CA THR A 85 -7.43 38.22 -25.38
C THR A 85 -7.25 38.56 -23.90
N VAL A 86 -6.37 37.86 -23.21
CA VAL A 86 -5.98 38.14 -21.84
C VAL A 86 -4.55 38.65 -21.83
N GLU A 87 -4.32 39.75 -21.12
CA GLU A 87 -3.05 40.43 -21.01
C GLU A 87 -2.71 40.66 -19.53
N LYS A 88 -1.42 40.67 -19.18
CA LYS A 88 -0.93 41.07 -17.86
C LYS A 88 -0.04 42.31 -17.94
N SER A 89 0.05 43.04 -16.83
CA SER A 89 0.99 44.13 -16.63
C SER A 89 1.61 44.04 -15.24
N ILE A 90 2.94 44.15 -15.17
CA ILE A 90 3.73 44.14 -13.93
C ILE A 90 4.30 45.53 -13.57
N ASP A 91 3.97 46.54 -14.38
CA ASP A 91 4.49 47.91 -14.28
C ASP A 91 3.37 48.94 -14.10
N ASN A 92 2.30 48.53 -13.40
CA ASN A 92 1.14 49.35 -13.12
C ASN A 92 0.44 49.89 -14.39
N GLY A 93 0.40 49.06 -15.43
CA GLY A 93 -0.37 49.30 -16.65
C GLY A 93 0.35 50.07 -17.75
N GLN A 94 1.67 50.28 -17.65
CA GLN A 94 2.44 50.95 -18.71
C GLN A 94 2.69 50.03 -19.90
N THR A 95 3.04 48.78 -19.66
CA THR A 95 3.21 47.74 -20.68
C THR A 95 2.25 46.58 -20.44
N TRP A 96 1.77 45.98 -21.53
CA TRP A 96 0.82 44.87 -21.51
C TRP A 96 1.37 43.71 -22.33
N THR A 97 1.39 42.52 -21.74
CA THR A 97 1.85 41.29 -22.36
C THR A 97 0.68 40.34 -22.52
N GLU A 98 0.37 39.91 -23.74
CA GLU A 98 -0.63 38.86 -23.99
C GLU A 98 -0.19 37.54 -23.34
N ILE A 99 -1.05 36.98 -22.50
CA ILE A 99 -0.83 35.67 -21.86
C ILE A 99 -1.69 34.55 -22.48
N GLY A 100 -2.69 34.92 -23.28
CA GLY A 100 -3.45 33.96 -24.06
C GLY A 100 -4.69 34.57 -24.70
N SER A 101 -5.31 33.82 -25.60
CA SER A 101 -6.55 34.24 -26.25
C SER A 101 -7.45 33.04 -26.55
N VAL A 102 -8.76 33.31 -26.63
CA VAL A 102 -9.77 32.30 -26.96
C VAL A 102 -10.62 32.79 -28.13
N LYS A 103 -10.87 31.89 -29.09
CA LYS A 103 -11.83 32.09 -30.17
C LYS A 103 -13.24 31.77 -29.68
N VAL A 104 -14.13 32.74 -29.80
CA VAL A 104 -15.52 32.63 -29.39
C VAL A 104 -16.41 32.46 -30.61
N SER A 105 -17.14 31.35 -30.63
CA SER A 105 -18.12 31.00 -31.66
C SER A 105 -19.55 31.08 -31.12
N SER A 106 -20.52 31.11 -32.04
CA SER A 106 -21.94 31.11 -31.70
C SER A 106 -22.33 29.83 -30.96
N SER A 107 -22.72 29.94 -29.70
CA SER A 107 -23.17 28.80 -28.89
C SER A 107 -24.30 29.18 -27.94
N SER A 108 -25.21 28.24 -27.66
CA SER A 108 -26.18 28.32 -26.57
C SER A 108 -25.57 28.01 -25.20
N THR A 109 -24.41 27.34 -25.16
CA THR A 109 -23.63 27.04 -23.96
C THR A 109 -22.44 27.99 -23.80
N TYR A 110 -21.99 28.21 -22.57
CA TYR A 110 -20.76 28.95 -22.30
C TYR A 110 -19.55 28.05 -22.53
N GLY A 111 -18.53 28.58 -23.21
CA GLY A 111 -17.19 28.02 -23.19
C GLY A 111 -16.38 28.57 -22.02
N SER A 112 -15.18 28.04 -21.81
CA SER A 112 -14.24 28.49 -20.80
C SER A 112 -12.88 28.85 -21.42
N GLY A 113 -12.21 29.84 -20.85
CA GLY A 113 -10.82 30.14 -21.10
C GLY A 113 -10.03 30.05 -19.79
N THR A 114 -8.84 29.44 -19.85
CA THR A 114 -7.91 29.36 -18.71
C THR A 114 -6.51 29.66 -19.22
N HIS A 115 -5.81 30.60 -18.59
CA HIS A 115 -4.46 31.01 -18.98
C HIS A 115 -3.56 31.17 -17.77
N ALA A 116 -2.31 30.73 -17.91
CA ALA A 116 -1.30 30.89 -16.88
C ALA A 116 -0.81 32.36 -16.85
N ILE A 117 -0.81 32.96 -15.65
CA ILE A 117 -0.27 34.30 -15.42
C ILE A 117 1.22 34.20 -15.06
N ASN A 118 1.60 33.16 -14.30
CA ASN A 118 2.98 32.86 -13.90
C ASN A 118 3.71 34.03 -13.24
N GLU A 119 3.06 34.70 -12.29
CA GLU A 119 3.62 35.82 -11.53
C GLU A 119 3.58 35.51 -10.03
N SER A 120 3.92 34.29 -9.61
CA SER A 120 3.80 33.80 -8.22
C SER A 120 4.62 34.56 -7.17
N THR A 121 5.53 35.45 -7.60
CA THR A 121 6.40 36.26 -6.73
C THR A 121 6.27 37.76 -6.99
N THR A 122 5.36 38.18 -7.89
CA THR A 122 5.26 39.57 -8.34
C THR A 122 4.07 40.25 -7.68
N SER A 123 4.33 41.35 -6.97
CA SER A 123 3.28 42.16 -6.36
C SER A 123 2.70 43.19 -7.33
N GLY A 124 1.40 43.49 -7.20
CA GLY A 124 0.73 44.57 -7.93
C GLY A 124 0.46 44.29 -9.42
N VAL A 125 0.32 43.02 -9.81
CA VAL A 125 0.02 42.62 -11.18
C VAL A 125 -1.40 43.01 -11.57
N LEU A 126 -1.56 43.64 -12.73
CA LEU A 126 -2.86 43.91 -13.34
C LEU A 126 -3.14 42.89 -14.43
N ILE A 127 -4.37 42.38 -14.48
CA ILE A 127 -4.83 41.46 -15.54
C ILE A 127 -5.95 42.16 -16.32
N ARG A 128 -5.94 42.01 -17.64
CA ARG A 128 -6.92 42.61 -18.54
C ARG A 128 -7.48 41.59 -19.50
N ILE A 129 -8.81 41.53 -19.61
CA ILE A 129 -9.51 40.82 -20.68
C ILE A 129 -9.95 41.86 -21.72
N THR A 130 -9.59 41.64 -22.98
CA THR A 130 -9.84 42.53 -24.12
C THR A 130 -10.70 41.82 -25.17
N CYS A 131 -11.81 42.44 -25.58
CA CYS A 131 -12.69 41.94 -26.62
C CYS A 131 -12.38 42.60 -27.97
N SER A 132 -11.84 41.84 -28.93
CA SER A 132 -11.43 42.36 -30.24
C SER A 132 -12.54 42.35 -31.29
N SER A 133 -13.78 42.05 -30.91
CA SER A 133 -14.90 41.83 -31.86
C SER A 133 -16.25 42.30 -31.29
N ALA A 134 -17.31 42.28 -32.11
CA ALA A 134 -18.66 42.60 -31.65
C ALA A 134 -19.11 41.70 -30.49
N THR A 135 -20.09 42.14 -29.70
CA THR A 135 -20.44 41.66 -28.36
C THR A 135 -20.10 40.20 -28.02
N ILE A 136 -19.28 40.02 -26.97
CA ILE A 136 -19.00 38.76 -26.26
C ILE A 136 -19.40 38.94 -24.79
N PHE A 137 -20.08 37.96 -24.20
CA PHE A 137 -20.37 37.89 -22.77
C PHE A 137 -19.24 37.17 -22.04
N VAL A 138 -18.79 37.74 -20.92
CA VAL A 138 -17.79 37.15 -20.00
C VAL A 138 -18.39 37.06 -18.60
N ASP A 139 -18.04 36.01 -17.88
CA ASP A 139 -18.52 35.72 -16.53
C ASP A 139 -17.61 34.74 -15.78
N ASP A 140 -17.89 34.49 -14.50
CA ASP A 140 -17.18 33.54 -13.64
C ASP A 140 -15.66 33.69 -13.73
N ILE A 141 -15.17 34.93 -13.55
CA ILE A 141 -13.72 35.20 -13.58
C ILE A 141 -13.12 34.72 -12.26
N GLU A 142 -12.19 33.78 -12.35
CA GLU A 142 -11.48 33.20 -11.22
C GLU A 142 -9.98 33.48 -11.36
N ILE A 143 -9.33 34.01 -10.33
CA ILE A 143 -7.88 34.30 -10.34
C ILE A 143 -7.22 33.61 -9.14
N ALA A 144 -6.32 32.67 -9.42
CA ALA A 144 -5.49 32.01 -8.42
C ALA A 144 -4.24 32.84 -8.11
N TYR A 145 -3.77 32.83 -6.85
CA TYR A 145 -2.59 33.57 -6.39
C TYR A 145 -1.90 32.90 -5.19
N VAL A 146 -0.63 33.25 -4.93
CA VAL A 146 0.14 32.75 -3.77
C VAL A 146 0.19 33.81 -2.67
N ASN A 147 -0.16 33.45 -1.44
CA ASN A 147 -0.06 34.37 -0.30
C ASN A 147 1.28 34.14 0.40
N LEU A 148 2.30 34.96 0.10
CA LEU A 148 3.64 34.91 0.72
C LEU A 148 3.84 36.07 1.71
N ALA A 149 4.58 35.82 2.79
CA ALA A 149 4.88 36.83 3.80
C ALA A 149 5.84 37.87 3.23
N GLN A 150 6.00 39.01 3.90
CA GLN A 150 7.01 39.98 3.48
C GLN A 150 8.40 39.34 3.58
N GLU A 151 9.17 39.32 2.50
CA GLU A 151 10.54 38.78 2.51
C GLU A 151 11.42 39.53 3.52
N PRO A 152 12.27 38.84 4.31
CA PRO A 152 13.30 39.49 5.10
C PRO A 152 14.24 40.32 4.22
N THR A 153 14.92 41.32 4.80
CA THR A 153 15.85 42.19 4.04
C THR A 153 17.29 42.12 4.54
N LYS A 154 17.55 41.33 5.59
CA LYS A 154 18.87 41.14 6.19
C LYS A 154 19.04 39.68 6.61
N GLN A 155 20.06 39.03 6.05
CA GLN A 155 20.46 37.67 6.40
C GLN A 155 21.07 37.55 7.81
N ALA A 156 21.12 36.31 8.29
CA ALA A 156 21.92 35.90 9.44
C ALA A 156 23.44 36.10 9.20
N SER A 157 24.25 35.95 10.25
CA SER A 157 25.68 35.66 10.13
C SER A 157 26.03 34.37 10.88
N LEU A 158 27.01 33.61 10.39
CA LEU A 158 27.40 32.31 10.92
C LEU A 158 28.85 32.31 11.41
N SER A 159 29.12 31.66 12.54
CA SER A 159 30.46 31.31 13.02
C SER A 159 30.44 29.96 13.74
N THR A 160 31.61 29.36 14.04
CA THR A 160 31.69 28.09 14.78
C THR A 160 32.47 28.22 16.09
N SER A 161 32.11 27.37 17.05
CA SER A 161 32.88 27.09 18.27
C SER A 161 32.83 25.60 18.63
N ASP A 162 33.57 25.19 19.66
CA ASP A 162 33.53 23.84 20.23
C ASP A 162 33.68 22.71 19.20
N ILE A 163 34.56 22.93 18.22
CA ILE A 163 34.83 21.97 17.15
C ILE A 163 35.51 20.74 17.74
N LYS A 164 34.85 19.58 17.59
CA LYS A 164 35.35 18.25 17.96
C LYS A 164 35.44 17.37 16.70
N GLY A 165 35.78 16.10 16.86
CA GLY A 165 35.85 15.17 15.73
C GLY A 165 34.50 14.87 15.09
N ASN A 166 33.43 14.82 15.88
CA ASN A 166 32.10 14.44 15.41
C ASN A 166 30.99 15.46 15.71
N THR A 167 31.35 16.58 16.31
CA THR A 167 30.41 17.65 16.64
C THR A 167 31.05 19.02 16.48
N LEU A 168 30.23 20.05 16.27
CA LEU A 168 30.60 21.45 16.43
C LEU A 168 29.37 22.27 16.85
N THR A 169 29.60 23.49 17.32
CA THR A 169 28.53 24.45 17.60
C THR A 169 28.53 25.53 16.51
N LEU A 170 27.37 25.72 15.87
CA LEU A 170 27.12 26.87 15.00
C LEU A 170 26.57 28.02 15.85
N ASN A 171 27.29 29.13 15.88
CA ASN A 171 26.86 30.37 16.48
C ASN A 171 26.24 31.24 15.39
N VAL A 172 25.01 31.70 15.61
CA VAL A 172 24.24 32.39 14.59
C VAL A 172 23.75 33.75 15.07
N GLU A 173 24.26 34.82 14.46
CA GLU A 173 23.79 36.18 14.71
C GLU A 173 22.52 36.44 13.91
N LYS A 174 21.47 36.97 14.55
CA LYS A 174 20.15 37.14 13.93
C LYS A 174 20.17 38.20 12.81
N GLY A 175 19.55 37.86 11.67
CA GLY A 175 19.15 38.82 10.65
C GLY A 175 17.89 39.58 11.05
N ASN A 176 16.97 39.80 10.10
CA ASN A 176 15.67 40.41 10.37
C ASN A 176 14.46 39.52 10.03
N GLY A 177 14.68 38.21 9.82
CA GLY A 177 13.60 37.25 9.66
C GLY A 177 12.89 36.94 10.97
N GLU A 178 11.67 36.44 10.86
CA GLU A 178 10.93 35.79 11.93
C GLU A 178 11.51 34.41 12.25
N GLY A 179 12.29 33.81 11.35
CA GLY A 179 12.95 32.52 11.56
C GLY A 179 14.15 32.26 10.64
N ARG A 180 14.92 31.27 11.05
CA ARG A 180 16.15 30.66 10.53
C ARG A 180 16.08 29.28 9.91
N LEU A 181 16.20 29.09 8.59
CA LEU A 181 16.53 27.76 8.07
C LEU A 181 18.05 27.62 7.93
N VAL A 182 18.63 26.60 8.56
CA VAL A 182 20.07 26.29 8.51
C VAL A 182 20.27 24.92 7.90
N ALA A 183 21.19 24.80 6.95
CA ALA A 183 21.55 23.54 6.28
C ALA A 183 23.06 23.39 6.15
N TYR A 184 23.54 22.17 5.91
CA TYR A 184 24.92 21.91 5.55
C TYR A 184 25.09 20.74 4.59
N GLN A 185 26.23 20.72 3.90
CA GLN A 185 26.72 19.59 3.13
C GLN A 185 28.20 19.33 3.46
N LYS A 186 28.62 18.07 3.33
CA LYS A 186 30.03 17.70 3.39
C LYS A 186 30.73 18.21 2.14
N GLY A 187 31.86 18.88 2.31
CA GLY A 187 32.66 19.43 1.21
C GLY A 187 32.71 20.95 1.21
N ASP A 188 33.13 21.48 0.07
CA ASP A 188 33.49 22.90 -0.10
C ASP A 188 32.31 23.82 -0.43
N GLU A 189 31.11 23.30 -0.63
CA GLU A 189 29.93 24.11 -0.90
C GLU A 189 28.70 23.41 -0.36
N CYS A 190 27.70 24.21 0.01
CA CYS A 190 26.34 23.72 0.22
C CYS A 190 25.43 24.42 -0.80
N SER A 191 24.89 23.65 -1.75
CA SER A 191 24.08 24.16 -2.86
C SER A 191 22.60 24.29 -2.53
N PHE A 192 22.21 23.98 -1.30
CA PHE A 192 20.82 24.00 -0.86
C PHE A 192 20.25 25.42 -0.90
N VAL A 193 19.13 25.61 -1.60
CA VAL A 193 18.33 26.84 -1.61
C VAL A 193 16.88 26.48 -1.25
N PRO A 194 16.27 27.10 -0.23
CA PRO A 194 14.87 26.84 0.11
C PRO A 194 13.91 27.47 -0.90
N GLU A 195 12.74 26.85 -1.05
CA GLU A 195 11.66 27.34 -1.90
C GLU A 195 10.64 28.19 -1.11
N ASP A 196 10.24 29.32 -1.66
CA ASP A 196 9.17 30.15 -1.10
C ASP A 196 7.83 29.43 -1.11
N GLY A 197 7.03 29.64 -0.07
CA GLY A 197 5.79 28.92 0.17
C GLY A 197 5.98 27.51 0.73
N VAL A 198 7.23 27.06 0.95
CA VAL A 198 7.51 25.74 1.53
C VAL A 198 8.03 25.89 2.95
N ALA A 199 7.28 25.38 3.93
CA ALA A 199 7.75 25.28 5.30
C ALA A 199 8.55 23.99 5.52
N TYR A 200 9.88 24.11 5.66
CA TYR A 200 10.71 23.01 6.15
C TYR A 200 10.46 22.85 7.66
N VAL A 201 9.60 21.90 8.03
CA VAL A 201 9.22 21.58 9.41
C VAL A 201 9.50 20.11 9.72
N GLY A 202 9.60 19.75 11.00
CA GLY A 202 9.82 18.39 11.46
C GLY A 202 10.94 18.29 12.49
N ASN A 203 11.37 17.05 12.77
CA ASN A 203 12.49 16.78 13.68
C ASN A 203 13.81 17.06 12.96
N PHE A 204 14.55 18.07 13.43
CA PHE A 204 15.89 18.37 12.96
C PHE A 204 16.96 17.72 13.87
N PRO A 205 18.12 17.32 13.33
CA PRO A 205 18.54 17.47 11.93
C PRO A 205 17.82 16.50 10.97
N LYS A 206 17.60 16.93 9.72
CA LYS A 206 16.90 16.18 8.66
C LYS A 206 17.76 16.11 7.40
N THR A 207 18.06 14.91 6.91
CA THR A 207 18.80 14.71 5.64
C THR A 207 17.85 14.66 4.45
N LEU A 208 18.22 15.33 3.35
CA LEU A 208 17.52 15.33 2.07
C LEU A 208 18.15 14.29 1.11
N GLU A 209 17.46 13.96 0.02
CA GLU A 209 17.90 12.94 -0.95
C GLU A 209 19.27 13.24 -1.58
N ASP A 210 19.62 14.52 -1.71
CA ASP A 210 20.90 14.99 -2.26
C ASP A 210 22.06 14.99 -1.22
N GLY A 211 21.80 14.50 0.00
CA GLY A 211 22.77 14.49 1.09
C GLY A 211 22.89 15.79 1.87
N THR A 212 22.09 16.81 1.56
CA THR A 212 21.97 18.03 2.39
C THR A 212 21.35 17.69 3.74
N VAL A 213 21.88 18.27 4.82
CA VAL A 213 21.31 18.13 6.16
C VAL A 213 20.78 19.47 6.64
N LEU A 214 19.47 19.56 6.85
CA LEU A 214 18.80 20.67 7.53
C LEU A 214 19.06 20.55 9.03
N VAL A 215 19.66 21.57 9.65
CA VAL A 215 20.04 21.58 11.07
C VAL A 215 18.92 22.09 11.97
N ALA A 216 18.19 23.11 11.52
CA ALA A 216 17.08 23.72 12.26
C ALA A 216 16.27 24.65 11.36
N SER A 217 15.01 24.88 11.73
CA SER A 217 14.13 25.93 11.21
C SER A 217 13.53 26.72 12.39
N ASP A 218 14.34 27.59 13.01
CA ASP A 218 14.00 28.30 14.25
C ASP A 218 14.79 29.62 14.44
N ASN A 219 14.72 30.22 15.63
CA ASN A 219 15.47 31.44 15.99
C ASN A 219 16.62 31.19 16.96
N ALA A 220 17.14 29.96 17.04
CA ALA A 220 18.20 29.65 17.99
C ALA A 220 19.48 30.44 17.67
N ALA A 221 20.10 31.02 18.71
CA ALA A 221 21.37 31.72 18.60
C ALA A 221 22.56 30.75 18.49
N THR A 222 22.36 29.49 18.90
CA THR A 222 23.38 28.43 18.87
C THR A 222 22.73 27.11 18.48
N LEU A 223 23.33 26.39 17.53
CA LEU A 223 22.88 25.08 17.09
C LEU A 223 24.00 24.05 17.29
N SER A 224 23.69 22.92 17.92
CA SER A 224 24.63 21.81 18.05
C SER A 224 24.54 20.92 16.81
N VAL A 225 25.65 20.75 16.09
CA VAL A 225 25.75 19.86 14.93
C VAL A 225 26.50 18.62 15.36
N SER A 226 25.90 17.45 15.18
CA SER A 226 26.46 16.14 15.56
C SER A 226 26.42 15.14 14.42
N GLY A 227 27.12 14.01 14.56
CA GLY A 227 27.20 12.98 13.52
C GLY A 227 28.19 13.32 12.40
N LEU A 228 29.05 14.31 12.62
CA LEU A 228 30.08 14.69 11.66
C LEU A 228 31.21 13.65 11.65
N LEU A 229 31.91 13.58 10.52
CA LEU A 229 33.08 12.75 10.35
C LEU A 229 34.33 13.53 10.80
N PRO A 230 35.27 12.91 11.54
CA PRO A 230 36.52 13.56 11.94
C PRO A 230 37.38 14.00 10.76
N GLY A 231 38.01 15.18 10.89
CA GLY A 231 38.91 15.75 9.88
C GLY A 231 38.25 16.14 8.56
N GLU A 232 36.92 16.21 8.50
CA GLU A 232 36.18 16.52 7.29
C GLU A 232 35.68 17.97 7.31
N THR A 233 35.65 18.59 6.12
CA THR A 233 35.13 19.95 5.93
C THR A 233 33.64 19.89 5.60
N TYR A 234 32.89 20.78 6.24
CA TYR A 234 31.46 20.98 6.03
C TYR A 234 31.19 22.44 5.69
N SER A 235 30.31 22.65 4.72
CA SER A 235 29.83 23.96 4.31
C SER A 235 28.40 24.15 4.77
N PHE A 236 28.14 25.24 5.47
CA PHE A 236 26.85 25.60 6.06
C PHE A 236 26.26 26.78 5.30
N VAL A 237 24.94 26.76 5.16
CA VAL A 237 24.15 27.86 4.61
C VAL A 237 22.98 28.17 5.53
N ALA A 238 22.63 29.45 5.67
CA ALA A 238 21.46 29.87 6.41
C ALA A 238 20.64 30.95 5.68
N TYR A 239 19.32 30.78 5.73
CA TYR A 239 18.33 31.62 5.06
C TYR A 239 17.33 32.16 6.08
N GLU A 240 17.33 33.48 6.28
CA GLU A 240 16.28 34.14 7.07
C GLU A 240 14.94 34.04 6.31
N TYR A 241 13.85 33.81 7.03
CA TYR A 241 12.50 33.79 6.48
C TYR A 241 11.50 34.52 7.37
N ASN A 242 10.41 34.96 6.76
CA ASN A 242 9.19 35.41 7.44
C ASN A 242 8.03 34.47 7.09
N GLY A 243 7.00 34.43 7.94
CA GLY A 243 5.81 33.64 7.69
C GLY A 243 5.89 32.18 8.13
N VAL A 244 4.74 31.53 8.05
CA VAL A 244 4.51 30.15 8.53
C VAL A 244 3.87 29.32 7.42
N ASN A 245 4.07 28.00 7.46
CA ASN A 245 3.46 27.05 6.54
C ASN A 245 3.65 27.45 5.06
N ASP A 246 2.55 27.48 4.31
CA ASP A 246 2.47 27.82 2.88
C ASP A 246 2.64 29.32 2.57
N ASN A 247 2.76 30.16 3.60
CA ASN A 247 3.00 31.60 3.50
C ASN A 247 4.46 31.98 3.79
N ARG A 248 5.36 31.00 3.89
CA ARG A 248 6.76 31.24 4.25
C ARG A 248 7.54 31.87 3.10
N ASN A 249 8.30 32.93 3.36
CA ASN A 249 9.09 33.64 2.36
C ASN A 249 10.54 33.78 2.84
N TYR A 250 11.48 33.19 2.11
CA TYR A 250 12.91 33.12 2.42
C TYR A 250 13.66 34.23 1.65
N LEU A 251 14.57 34.91 2.35
CA LEU A 251 15.55 35.73 1.66
C LEU A 251 16.57 34.79 1.00
N THR A 252 16.40 34.48 -0.29
CA THR A 252 17.25 33.51 -1.01
C THR A 252 18.53 34.15 -1.58
N THR A 253 18.57 35.47 -1.65
CA THR A 253 19.73 36.20 -2.17
C THR A 253 20.83 36.35 -1.12
N SER A 254 22.08 36.15 -1.55
CA SER A 254 23.30 36.31 -0.74
C SER A 254 23.23 35.65 0.66
N PRO A 255 22.92 34.34 0.76
CA PRO A 255 22.72 33.68 2.04
C PRO A 255 23.96 33.69 2.93
N ALA A 256 23.75 33.52 4.24
CA ALA A 256 24.85 33.39 5.17
C ALA A 256 25.55 32.05 4.91
N THR A 257 26.87 32.06 4.69
CA THR A 257 27.65 30.85 4.45
C THR A 257 28.82 30.74 5.42
N LEU A 258 29.17 29.52 5.79
CA LEU A 258 30.32 29.23 6.66
C LEU A 258 30.95 27.89 6.31
N LYS A 259 32.27 27.81 6.32
CA LYS A 259 33.00 26.53 6.27
C LYS A 259 33.60 26.21 7.63
N ALA A 260 33.51 24.96 8.05
CA ALA A 260 34.19 24.47 9.23
C ALA A 260 34.74 23.05 9.01
N THR A 261 35.95 22.79 9.52
CA THR A 261 36.59 21.47 9.47
C THR A 261 36.63 20.90 10.87
N THR A 262 36.12 19.67 11.04
CA THR A 262 36.17 18.96 12.33
C THR A 262 37.60 18.59 12.72
N LEU A 263 37.85 18.36 14.01
CA LEU A 263 39.17 17.91 14.46
C LEU A 263 39.44 16.48 13.97
N THR A 264 40.72 16.17 13.72
CA THR A 264 41.14 14.79 13.46
C THR A 264 41.10 14.00 14.77
N VAL A 265 40.39 12.87 14.77
CA VAL A 265 40.28 11.97 15.92
C VAL A 265 40.50 10.54 15.41
N PRO A 266 41.37 9.74 16.06
CA PRO A 266 41.52 8.33 15.71
C PRO A 266 40.16 7.65 15.65
N SER A 267 39.85 7.02 14.52
CA SER A 267 38.54 6.41 14.29
C SER A 267 38.66 5.13 13.48
N ILE A 268 37.73 4.21 13.73
CA ILE A 268 37.52 2.96 13.00
C ILE A 268 36.04 2.90 12.66
N THR A 269 35.74 2.89 11.37
CA THR A 269 34.39 2.88 10.83
C THR A 269 34.18 1.58 10.04
N PRO A 270 33.40 0.63 10.59
CA PRO A 270 32.90 -0.49 9.80
C PRO A 270 31.83 -0.02 8.81
N GLU A 271 31.70 -0.68 7.67
CA GLU A 271 30.63 -0.43 6.68
C GLU A 271 29.24 -0.75 7.25
N VAL A 272 29.15 -1.78 8.09
CA VAL A 272 27.92 -2.21 8.77
C VAL A 272 28.17 -2.43 10.25
N ASN A 273 27.18 -2.12 11.08
CA ASN A 273 27.25 -2.35 12.53
C ASN A 273 26.79 -3.75 12.94
N THR A 274 26.15 -4.49 12.02
CA THR A 274 25.66 -5.86 12.24
C THR A 274 25.89 -6.71 11.00
N ILE A 275 26.33 -7.95 11.18
CA ILE A 275 26.37 -9.00 10.16
C ILE A 275 25.44 -10.13 10.59
N ALA A 276 24.40 -10.39 9.80
CA ALA A 276 23.44 -11.45 10.06
C ALA A 276 23.63 -12.61 9.07
N PHE A 277 24.05 -13.77 9.55
CA PHE A 277 24.27 -14.96 8.75
C PHE A 277 22.97 -15.72 8.42
N LYS A 278 21.90 -15.43 9.18
CA LYS A 278 20.60 -16.14 9.12
C LYS A 278 20.81 -17.65 9.37
N ASN A 279 20.00 -18.50 8.75
CA ASN A 279 20.10 -19.95 8.88
C ASN A 279 21.35 -20.48 8.15
N VAL A 280 22.20 -21.18 8.88
CA VAL A 280 23.30 -21.97 8.32
C VAL A 280 23.18 -23.38 8.85
N LYS A 281 23.20 -24.36 7.94
CA LYS A 281 23.09 -25.75 8.33
C LYS A 281 24.18 -26.13 9.33
N THR A 282 23.81 -26.83 10.39
CA THR A 282 24.77 -27.32 11.37
C THR A 282 25.83 -28.21 10.70
N GLY A 283 27.10 -27.97 11.00
CA GLY A 283 28.23 -28.66 10.36
C GLY A 283 28.68 -28.05 9.02
N GLU A 284 27.96 -27.08 8.45
CA GLU A 284 28.41 -26.27 7.32
C GLU A 284 28.97 -24.92 7.80
N SER A 285 29.51 -24.13 6.87
CA SER A 285 29.96 -22.77 7.16
C SER A 285 29.56 -21.80 6.06
N LYS A 286 29.23 -20.57 6.44
CA LYS A 286 28.94 -19.44 5.54
C LYS A 286 29.94 -18.32 5.79
N VAL A 287 30.37 -17.65 4.73
CA VAL A 287 31.33 -16.54 4.80
C VAL A 287 30.65 -15.27 4.29
N LEU A 288 30.74 -14.19 5.06
CA LEU A 288 30.33 -12.84 4.68
C LEU A 288 31.53 -11.90 4.80
N THR A 289 31.45 -10.70 4.22
CA THR A 289 32.52 -9.70 4.26
C THR A 289 32.14 -8.49 5.10
N LEU A 290 33.13 -7.89 5.75
CA LEU A 290 33.06 -6.63 6.48
C LEU A 290 34.16 -5.71 5.98
N ASN A 291 33.82 -4.58 5.36
CA ASN A 291 34.80 -3.55 5.06
C ASN A 291 34.99 -2.63 6.27
N ILE A 292 36.24 -2.30 6.58
CA ILE A 292 36.59 -1.35 7.62
C ILE A 292 37.47 -0.25 7.05
N THR A 293 37.23 0.99 7.50
CA THR A 293 38.10 2.14 7.25
C THR A 293 38.51 2.76 8.56
N ALA A 294 39.82 2.92 8.78
CA ALA A 294 40.37 3.58 9.93
C ALA A 294 41.21 4.78 9.50
N LYS A 295 41.10 5.88 10.24
CA LYS A 295 41.79 7.15 9.94
C LYS A 295 42.29 7.81 11.22
N PHE A 296 43.32 8.65 11.06
CA PHE A 296 43.95 9.44 12.12
C PHE A 296 44.45 8.60 13.31
N LEU A 297 44.83 7.35 13.06
CA LEU A 297 45.32 6.43 14.07
C LEU A 297 46.62 6.94 14.72
N THR A 298 46.75 6.74 16.03
CA THR A 298 47.94 7.14 16.79
C THR A 298 48.48 5.97 17.62
N PRO A 299 49.77 5.60 17.46
CA PRO A 299 50.80 6.16 16.56
C PRO A 299 50.49 5.90 15.07
N ALA A 300 51.18 6.63 14.16
CA ALA A 300 50.94 6.57 12.71
C ALA A 300 51.26 5.22 12.05
N THR A 301 52.06 4.38 12.70
CA THR A 301 52.28 2.99 12.29
C THR A 301 51.96 2.08 13.46
N GLY A 302 51.21 1.01 13.21
CA GLY A 302 50.77 0.09 14.24
C GLY A 302 49.98 -1.07 13.69
N LYS A 303 49.14 -1.68 14.53
CA LYS A 303 48.23 -2.76 14.16
C LYS A 303 46.84 -2.51 14.72
N LEU A 304 45.82 -2.88 13.97
CA LEU A 304 44.47 -3.09 14.51
C LEU A 304 44.30 -4.57 14.85
N SER A 305 43.81 -4.85 16.05
CA SER A 305 43.38 -6.19 16.47
C SER A 305 41.88 -6.31 16.29
N LEU A 306 41.44 -7.32 15.55
CA LEU A 306 40.04 -7.70 15.40
C LEU A 306 39.83 -9.03 16.11
N THR A 307 38.94 -9.08 17.08
CA THR A 307 38.65 -10.30 17.86
C THR A 307 37.16 -10.59 17.91
N SER A 308 36.77 -11.76 17.44
CA SER A 308 35.42 -12.29 17.62
C SER A 308 35.21 -12.78 19.06
N SER A 309 34.10 -12.41 19.70
CA SER A 309 33.73 -12.86 21.05
C SER A 309 33.36 -14.35 21.11
N SER A 310 33.22 -15.03 19.97
CA SER A 310 32.85 -16.44 19.87
C SER A 310 33.68 -17.16 18.83
N SER A 311 34.15 -18.37 19.16
CA SER A 311 34.88 -19.25 18.25
C SER A 311 34.02 -19.81 17.11
N THR A 312 32.69 -19.66 17.19
CA THR A 312 31.77 -20.01 16.10
C THR A 312 31.89 -19.04 14.92
N PHE A 313 32.39 -17.82 15.18
CA PHE A 313 32.66 -16.80 14.17
C PHE A 313 34.17 -16.57 14.07
N ASN A 314 34.76 -16.87 12.92
CA ASN A 314 36.20 -16.71 12.70
C ASN A 314 36.47 -15.67 11.61
N LEU A 315 37.59 -14.97 11.74
CA LEU A 315 37.97 -13.82 10.93
C LEU A 315 39.15 -14.18 10.02
N SER A 316 39.21 -13.55 8.85
CA SER A 316 40.33 -13.67 7.93
C SER A 316 40.50 -12.38 7.14
N ASN A 317 41.75 -11.99 6.85
CA ASN A 317 42.08 -10.86 5.99
C ASN A 317 42.48 -11.28 4.55
N ASP A 318 42.60 -12.59 4.31
CA ASP A 318 42.99 -13.16 3.01
C ASP A 318 41.94 -14.13 2.43
N GLY A 319 40.89 -14.43 3.21
CA GLY A 319 39.81 -15.35 2.83
C GLY A 319 40.18 -16.83 2.91
N THR A 320 41.39 -17.16 3.35
CA THR A 320 41.92 -18.54 3.37
C THR A 320 42.25 -19.02 4.78
N THR A 321 42.88 -18.18 5.60
CA THR A 321 43.30 -18.51 6.97
C THR A 321 42.36 -17.85 7.96
N TYR A 322 41.59 -18.65 8.69
CA TYR A 322 40.58 -18.18 9.64
C TYR A 322 41.04 -18.35 11.08
N ALA A 323 40.91 -17.30 11.89
CA ALA A 323 41.22 -17.31 13.31
C ALA A 323 40.20 -16.45 14.09
N GLN A 324 40.03 -16.72 15.38
CA GLN A 324 39.16 -15.90 16.24
C GLN A 324 39.67 -14.45 16.36
N THR A 325 40.99 -14.26 16.30
CA THR A 325 41.67 -12.97 16.32
C THR A 325 42.58 -12.84 15.10
N ILE A 326 42.53 -11.69 14.43
CA ILE A 326 43.48 -11.30 13.38
C ILE A 326 44.09 -9.93 13.70
N GLU A 327 45.29 -9.70 13.19
CA GLU A 327 45.98 -8.41 13.28
C GLU A 327 46.19 -7.81 11.89
N LEU A 328 45.82 -6.54 11.73
CA LEU A 328 45.98 -5.80 10.48
C LEU A 328 47.02 -4.69 10.69
N PRO A 329 48.20 -4.77 10.05
CA PRO A 329 49.15 -3.67 10.10
C PRO A 329 48.59 -2.45 9.37
N TYR A 330 48.86 -1.26 9.93
CA TYR A 330 48.52 0.01 9.30
C TYR A 330 49.74 0.93 9.29
N ALA A 331 49.80 1.82 8.29
CA ALA A 331 50.79 2.87 8.14
C ALA A 331 50.10 4.21 7.84
N ASP A 332 50.82 5.31 7.92
CA ASP A 332 50.31 6.67 7.63
C ASP A 332 49.03 7.04 8.38
N ALA A 333 48.88 6.51 9.60
CA ALA A 333 47.72 6.71 10.47
C ALA A 333 46.37 6.27 9.85
N ALA A 334 46.37 5.37 8.86
CA ALA A 334 45.15 4.94 8.18
C ALA A 334 45.19 3.46 7.72
N LEU A 335 44.00 2.87 7.54
CA LEU A 335 43.82 1.52 6.99
C LEU A 335 42.46 1.41 6.30
N THR A 336 42.42 0.78 5.13
CA THR A 336 41.17 0.24 4.55
C THR A 336 41.39 -1.25 4.30
N SER A 337 40.48 -2.09 4.77
CA SER A 337 40.62 -3.54 4.65
C SER A 337 39.26 -4.24 4.58
N THR A 338 39.20 -5.34 3.82
CA THR A 338 38.07 -6.25 3.76
C THR A 338 38.35 -7.46 4.64
N ILE A 339 37.41 -7.77 5.54
CA ILE A 339 37.51 -8.86 6.50
C ILE A 339 36.47 -9.92 6.15
N HIS A 340 36.92 -11.16 5.96
CA HIS A 340 36.04 -12.30 5.78
C HIS A 340 35.64 -12.87 7.14
N VAL A 341 34.35 -12.89 7.43
CA VAL A 341 33.77 -13.42 8.66
C VAL A 341 33.09 -14.74 8.33
N LYS A 342 33.56 -15.84 8.93
CA LYS A 342 33.02 -17.19 8.75
C LYS A 342 32.21 -17.62 9.96
N PHE A 343 30.95 -17.95 9.75
CA PHE A 343 30.06 -18.57 10.74
C PHE A 343 29.95 -20.07 10.48
N ALA A 344 30.18 -20.90 11.50
CA ALA A 344 30.11 -22.37 11.41
C ALA A 344 29.36 -22.96 12.63
N PRO A 345 28.01 -23.00 12.61
CA PRO A 345 27.23 -23.51 13.73
C PRO A 345 27.38 -25.02 13.91
N THR A 346 27.35 -25.47 15.16
CA THR A 346 27.48 -26.90 15.52
C THR A 346 26.23 -27.47 16.18
N SER A 347 25.23 -26.63 16.48
CA SER A 347 23.97 -26.99 17.11
C SER A 347 22.82 -26.17 16.54
N LEU A 348 21.60 -26.71 16.62
CA LEU A 348 20.38 -26.00 16.26
C LEU A 348 20.05 -24.95 17.32
N SER A 349 20.56 -23.73 17.12
CA SER A 349 20.46 -22.66 18.12
C SER A 349 20.72 -21.31 17.49
N ASP A 350 20.21 -20.26 18.13
CA ASP A 350 20.60 -18.88 17.84
C ASP A 350 21.99 -18.59 18.41
N TYR A 351 22.82 -17.93 17.60
CA TYR A 351 24.16 -17.51 17.94
C TYR A 351 24.24 -15.99 17.85
N ASN A 352 24.76 -15.37 18.91
CA ASN A 352 25.05 -13.95 18.98
C ASN A 352 26.49 -13.74 19.44
N ALA A 353 27.22 -12.87 18.74
CA ALA A 353 28.62 -12.55 19.05
C ALA A 353 28.94 -11.11 18.63
N THR A 354 30.17 -10.66 18.90
CA THR A 354 30.66 -9.37 18.44
C THR A 354 32.08 -9.48 17.90
N ILE A 355 32.44 -8.64 16.93
CA ILE A 355 33.83 -8.38 16.55
C ILE A 355 34.25 -7.10 17.27
N ASN A 356 35.20 -7.20 18.18
CA ASN A 356 35.83 -6.06 18.82
C ASN A 356 37.05 -5.65 17.99
N ILE A 357 37.08 -4.41 17.52
CA ILE A 357 38.16 -3.85 16.71
C ILE A 357 38.87 -2.79 17.54
N SER A 358 40.17 -2.89 17.74
CA SER A 358 40.93 -1.93 18.54
C SER A 358 42.36 -1.73 18.05
N GLY A 359 42.88 -0.53 18.19
CA GLY A 359 44.25 -0.18 17.84
C GLY A 359 44.38 1.28 17.40
N GLY A 360 45.58 1.84 17.51
CA GLY A 360 45.82 3.23 17.11
C GLY A 360 45.00 4.28 17.86
N ASN A 361 44.70 4.04 19.15
CA ASN A 361 43.79 4.84 20.00
C ASN A 361 42.35 4.96 19.50
N ALA A 362 41.91 4.01 18.67
CA ALA A 362 40.52 3.88 18.23
C ALA A 362 39.95 2.50 18.60
N GLN A 363 38.64 2.44 18.76
CA GLN A 363 37.90 1.20 19.00
C GLN A 363 36.55 1.24 18.26
N SER A 364 36.10 0.08 17.79
CA SER A 364 34.77 -0.12 17.22
C SER A 364 34.28 -1.55 17.49
N THR A 365 32.98 -1.79 17.35
CA THR A 365 32.36 -3.10 17.56
C THR A 365 31.35 -3.39 16.45
N VAL A 366 31.31 -4.63 15.97
CA VAL A 366 30.31 -5.12 15.00
C VAL A 366 29.57 -6.30 15.60
N THR A 367 28.24 -6.28 15.59
CA THR A 367 27.40 -7.38 16.08
C THR A 367 27.33 -8.49 15.03
N LEU A 368 27.36 -9.74 15.49
CA LEU A 368 27.23 -10.94 14.65
C LEU A 368 26.02 -11.74 15.12
N THR A 369 25.15 -12.13 14.20
CA THR A 369 24.02 -13.02 14.48
C THR A 369 23.96 -14.17 13.48
N GLY A 370 23.45 -15.33 13.89
CA GLY A 370 23.26 -16.48 13.00
C GLY A 370 22.48 -17.58 13.70
N ILE A 371 21.84 -18.47 12.93
CA ILE A 371 21.03 -19.56 13.44
C ILE A 371 21.62 -20.86 12.89
N GLY A 372 21.98 -21.79 13.77
CA GLY A 372 22.24 -23.16 13.36
C GLY A 372 20.93 -23.84 13.00
N ALA A 373 20.81 -24.35 11.78
CA ALA A 373 19.58 -24.92 11.25
C ALA A 373 19.81 -26.32 10.66
N GLU A 374 18.73 -27.00 10.28
CA GLU A 374 18.77 -28.29 9.57
C GLU A 374 19.08 -28.12 8.07
N THR A 375 18.79 -26.93 7.52
CA THR A 375 19.03 -26.55 6.13
C THR A 375 19.69 -25.18 6.04
N SER A 376 20.50 -24.98 5.00
CA SER A 376 21.06 -23.67 4.65
C SER A 376 20.04 -22.98 3.72
N VAL A 377 19.21 -22.10 4.27
CA VAL A 377 18.28 -21.28 3.49
C VAL A 377 19.07 -20.18 2.78
N THR A 378 18.95 -20.11 1.46
CA THR A 378 19.54 -19.03 0.66
C THR A 378 18.47 -18.00 0.32
N GLU A 379 18.80 -16.73 0.52
CA GLU A 379 18.00 -15.62 0.01
C GLU A 379 18.63 -15.16 -1.30
N TYR A 380 17.84 -15.16 -2.37
CA TYR A 380 18.19 -14.58 -3.67
C TYR A 380 17.37 -13.32 -3.89
N TYR A 381 17.97 -12.29 -4.47
CA TYR A 381 17.34 -11.01 -4.73
C TYR A 381 17.15 -10.80 -6.23
N LEU A 382 15.97 -10.33 -6.61
CA LEU A 382 15.67 -9.84 -7.96
C LEU A 382 15.38 -8.36 -7.93
N ALA A 383 15.78 -7.65 -8.99
CA ALA A 383 15.43 -6.25 -9.22
C ALA A 383 15.16 -6.01 -10.71
N PRO A 384 14.31 -5.04 -11.09
CA PRO A 384 14.02 -4.72 -12.49
C PRO A 384 15.26 -4.35 -13.32
N ASP A 385 16.28 -3.76 -12.67
CA ASP A 385 17.57 -3.37 -13.22
C ASP A 385 18.71 -4.34 -12.88
N GLY A 386 18.36 -5.54 -12.38
CA GLY A 386 19.31 -6.58 -12.02
C GLY A 386 20.10 -7.14 -13.21
N ASN A 387 21.05 -8.03 -12.91
CA ASN A 387 21.88 -8.70 -13.92
C ASN A 387 22.06 -10.17 -13.55
N ASP A 388 21.58 -11.08 -14.40
CA ASP A 388 21.67 -12.53 -14.19
C ASP A 388 23.13 -13.07 -14.20
N ALA A 389 24.12 -12.25 -14.57
CA ALA A 389 25.53 -12.57 -14.40
C ALA A 389 26.05 -12.34 -12.96
N GLY A 390 25.27 -11.67 -12.11
CA GLY A 390 25.53 -11.49 -10.68
C GLY A 390 25.31 -12.77 -9.87
N ASP A 391 25.49 -12.67 -8.55
CA ASP A 391 25.34 -13.81 -7.63
C ASP A 391 23.95 -13.92 -6.97
N GLY A 392 23.04 -13.00 -7.30
CA GLY A 392 21.69 -12.95 -6.71
C GLY A 392 21.70 -12.41 -5.29
N SER A 393 22.78 -11.77 -4.85
CA SER A 393 22.82 -11.03 -3.58
C SER A 393 22.03 -9.72 -3.67
N PHE A 394 21.80 -9.07 -2.52
CA PHE A 394 21.14 -7.77 -2.47
C PHE A 394 21.86 -6.69 -3.31
N THR A 395 23.19 -6.73 -3.40
CA THR A 395 23.99 -5.73 -4.14
C THR A 395 24.22 -6.11 -5.60
N GLN A 396 24.05 -7.38 -5.97
CA GLN A 396 24.09 -7.87 -7.35
C GLN A 396 22.87 -8.74 -7.65
N PRO A 397 21.66 -8.16 -7.60
CA PRO A 397 20.43 -8.91 -7.79
C PRO A 397 20.29 -9.40 -9.23
N TRP A 398 19.56 -10.49 -9.42
CA TRP A 398 19.20 -11.01 -10.75
C TRP A 398 18.03 -10.22 -11.34
N MET A 399 17.79 -10.39 -12.65
CA MET A 399 16.67 -9.76 -13.36
C MET A 399 15.57 -10.76 -13.67
N ASN A 400 15.93 -11.94 -14.20
CA ASN A 400 14.94 -12.88 -14.72
C ASN A 400 14.46 -13.86 -13.65
N LEU A 401 13.13 -13.95 -13.47
CA LEU A 401 12.53 -14.91 -12.54
C LEU A 401 12.85 -16.36 -12.90
N GLN A 402 12.86 -16.70 -14.19
CA GLN A 402 13.25 -18.04 -14.63
C GLN A 402 14.69 -18.40 -14.22
N HIS A 403 15.62 -17.43 -14.18
CA HIS A 403 16.98 -17.65 -13.70
C HIS A 403 16.96 -18.08 -12.23
N ALA A 404 16.27 -17.31 -11.39
CA ALA A 404 16.21 -17.54 -9.95
C ALA A 404 15.52 -18.88 -9.61
N VAL A 405 14.41 -19.18 -10.27
CA VAL A 405 13.68 -20.45 -10.11
C VAL A 405 14.56 -21.66 -10.45
N ASN A 406 15.45 -21.54 -11.44
CA ASN A 406 16.38 -22.61 -11.79
C ASN A 406 17.46 -22.86 -10.72
N GLN A 407 17.75 -21.87 -9.87
CA GLN A 407 18.75 -22.00 -8.79
C GLN A 407 18.14 -22.49 -7.46
N ALA A 408 16.85 -22.21 -7.24
CA ALA A 408 16.20 -22.43 -5.97
C ALA A 408 16.09 -23.93 -5.59
N LYS A 409 16.35 -24.20 -4.32
CA LYS A 409 16.26 -25.50 -3.65
C LYS A 409 15.23 -25.44 -2.53
N PRO A 410 14.75 -26.60 -2.01
CA PRO A 410 13.83 -26.62 -0.87
C PRO A 410 14.29 -25.72 0.29
N GLY A 411 13.42 -24.79 0.71
CA GLY A 411 13.69 -23.83 1.78
C GLY A 411 14.24 -22.48 1.32
N ASP A 412 14.70 -22.34 0.07
CA ASP A 412 15.22 -21.06 -0.43
C ASP A 412 14.12 -20.01 -0.61
N VAL A 413 14.53 -18.74 -0.55
CA VAL A 413 13.64 -17.58 -0.68
C VAL A 413 14.13 -16.67 -1.79
N ILE A 414 13.30 -16.47 -2.81
CA ILE A 414 13.49 -15.48 -3.87
C ILE A 414 12.75 -14.21 -3.45
N ILE A 415 13.49 -13.11 -3.26
CA ILE A 415 12.99 -11.82 -2.79
C ILE A 415 13.01 -10.83 -3.95
N CYS A 416 11.85 -10.32 -4.34
CA CYS A 416 11.67 -9.45 -5.49
C CYS A 416 11.52 -8.00 -5.06
N ARG A 417 12.45 -7.13 -5.45
CA ARG A 417 12.36 -5.68 -5.24
C ARG A 417 11.19 -5.09 -6.03
N GLY A 418 10.69 -3.95 -5.59
CA GLY A 418 9.61 -3.23 -6.21
C GLY A 418 9.94 -2.73 -7.62
N GLY A 419 8.89 -2.55 -8.42
CA GLY A 419 9.00 -2.08 -9.79
C GLY A 419 8.59 -3.14 -10.81
N ARG A 420 8.62 -2.73 -12.09
CA ARG A 420 8.08 -3.51 -13.21
C ARG A 420 9.18 -4.30 -13.91
N TYR A 421 9.06 -5.63 -13.86
CA TYR A 421 9.99 -6.58 -14.46
C TYR A 421 9.59 -6.87 -15.89
N LYS A 422 10.50 -6.62 -16.83
CA LYS A 422 10.36 -6.99 -18.25
C LYS A 422 11.25 -8.19 -18.56
N PHE A 423 10.72 -9.38 -18.40
CA PHE A 423 11.51 -10.60 -18.56
C PHE A 423 12.01 -10.78 -20.00
N THR A 424 13.24 -11.28 -20.12
CA THR A 424 13.93 -11.48 -21.40
C THR A 424 14.35 -12.92 -21.64
N MET A 425 14.36 -13.75 -20.59
CA MET A 425 14.78 -15.15 -20.67
C MET A 425 13.73 -16.03 -21.35
N ARG A 426 14.09 -16.62 -22.50
CA ARG A 426 13.27 -17.57 -23.24
C ARG A 426 13.77 -19.00 -23.07
N ASP A 427 12.85 -19.95 -23.10
CA ASP A 427 13.20 -21.37 -23.13
C ASP A 427 13.60 -21.86 -24.54
N SER A 428 13.87 -23.16 -24.69
CA SER A 428 14.22 -23.76 -25.98
C SER A 428 13.08 -23.75 -27.01
N SER A 429 11.84 -23.51 -26.57
CA SER A 429 10.68 -23.31 -27.46
C SER A 429 10.48 -21.85 -27.86
N GLY A 430 11.34 -20.94 -27.36
CA GLY A 430 11.27 -19.50 -27.63
C GLY A 430 10.28 -18.75 -26.72
N LYS A 431 9.66 -19.42 -25.74
CA LYS A 431 8.61 -18.86 -24.88
C LYS A 431 9.20 -18.19 -23.63
N LEU A 432 8.60 -17.07 -23.21
CA LEU A 432 8.95 -16.34 -21.98
C LEU A 432 8.30 -16.91 -20.71
N THR A 433 7.44 -17.94 -20.84
CA THR A 433 6.77 -18.57 -19.69
C THR A 433 7.78 -19.04 -18.64
N VAL A 434 7.60 -18.55 -17.41
CA VAL A 434 8.35 -19.01 -16.25
C VAL A 434 7.84 -20.38 -15.85
N ARG A 435 8.70 -21.39 -15.89
CA ARG A 435 8.36 -22.77 -15.56
C ARG A 435 8.95 -23.14 -14.21
N ILE A 436 8.07 -23.38 -13.26
CA ILE A 436 8.40 -23.82 -11.92
C ILE A 436 8.13 -25.33 -11.84
N LYS A 437 9.20 -26.12 -11.93
CA LYS A 437 9.15 -27.61 -11.94
C LYS A 437 9.77 -28.22 -10.68
N THR A 438 10.75 -27.54 -10.10
CA THR A 438 11.36 -27.92 -8.83
C THR A 438 10.29 -27.94 -7.74
N SER A 439 10.43 -28.81 -6.75
CA SER A 439 9.52 -28.88 -5.62
C SER A 439 10.28 -28.55 -4.33
N GLY A 440 9.62 -27.83 -3.44
CA GLY A 440 10.00 -27.79 -2.04
C GLY A 440 9.60 -29.10 -1.34
N THR A 441 9.54 -29.03 -0.01
CA THR A 441 8.96 -30.08 0.83
C THR A 441 8.03 -29.43 1.86
N ALA A 442 7.20 -30.23 2.54
CA ALA A 442 6.33 -29.71 3.60
C ALA A 442 7.09 -28.92 4.69
N ASP A 443 8.29 -29.38 5.05
CA ASP A 443 9.14 -28.74 6.07
C ASP A 443 10.02 -27.62 5.50
N ALA A 444 10.16 -27.54 4.18
CA ALA A 444 11.03 -26.59 3.49
C ALA A 444 10.41 -26.17 2.14
N PRO A 445 9.32 -25.38 2.15
CA PRO A 445 8.76 -24.83 0.93
C PRO A 445 9.73 -23.85 0.28
N ILE A 446 9.59 -23.64 -1.03
CA ILE A 446 10.36 -22.61 -1.74
C ILE A 446 9.49 -21.36 -1.85
N THR A 447 10.02 -20.21 -1.46
CA THR A 447 9.24 -18.97 -1.40
C THR A 447 9.67 -18.00 -2.50
N ILE A 448 8.72 -17.40 -3.21
CA ILE A 448 8.90 -16.18 -4.00
C ILE A 448 8.07 -15.10 -3.32
N ARG A 449 8.70 -14.01 -2.87
CA ARG A 449 7.98 -12.94 -2.19
C ARG A 449 8.48 -11.57 -2.57
N ASN A 450 7.63 -10.56 -2.40
CA ASN A 450 8.08 -9.18 -2.45
C ASN A 450 9.12 -8.87 -1.35
N TYR A 451 9.99 -7.91 -1.65
CA TYR A 451 10.72 -7.19 -0.62
C TYR A 451 9.74 -6.39 0.23
N GLU A 452 9.96 -6.35 1.54
CA GLU A 452 8.99 -5.79 2.48
C GLU A 452 8.65 -4.33 2.16
N GLY A 453 7.36 -4.02 2.07
CA GLY A 453 6.86 -2.69 1.72
C GLY A 453 6.97 -2.31 0.24
N GLU A 454 7.53 -3.18 -0.61
CA GLU A 454 7.69 -2.93 -2.05
C GLU A 454 6.71 -3.79 -2.88
N THR A 455 6.36 -3.33 -4.09
CA THR A 455 5.42 -4.01 -5.00
C THR A 455 6.13 -4.44 -6.30
N PRO A 456 6.50 -5.73 -6.45
CA PRO A 456 7.02 -6.28 -7.70
C PRO A 456 5.87 -6.53 -8.70
N ILE A 457 6.03 -6.02 -9.92
CA ILE A 457 5.09 -6.22 -11.03
C ILE A 457 5.76 -7.05 -12.11
N PHE A 458 5.32 -8.29 -12.27
CA PHE A 458 5.76 -9.22 -13.30
C PHE A 458 4.93 -9.02 -14.54
N ASP A 459 5.50 -8.27 -15.48
CA ASP A 459 4.82 -7.83 -16.68
C ASP A 459 5.27 -8.64 -17.88
N PHE A 460 4.35 -9.44 -18.39
CA PHE A 460 4.56 -10.32 -19.53
C PHE A 460 4.17 -9.66 -20.87
N GLU A 461 4.07 -8.32 -20.95
CA GLU A 461 3.77 -7.55 -22.16
C GLU A 461 4.50 -8.04 -23.42
N GLN A 462 5.75 -8.50 -23.30
CA GLN A 462 6.48 -9.05 -24.44
C GLN A 462 5.83 -10.31 -25.05
N GLN A 463 5.16 -11.15 -24.24
CA GLN A 463 4.36 -12.27 -24.74
C GLN A 463 3.20 -11.78 -25.62
N LEU A 464 2.55 -10.66 -25.28
CA LEU A 464 1.49 -10.06 -26.08
C LEU A 464 1.99 -9.61 -27.47
N LEU A 465 3.24 -9.17 -27.54
CA LEU A 465 3.89 -8.82 -28.82
C LEU A 465 4.28 -10.08 -29.60
N ASP A 466 4.83 -11.08 -28.92
CA ASP A 466 5.32 -12.33 -29.53
C ASP A 466 4.19 -13.20 -30.06
N CYS A 467 3.03 -13.19 -29.40
CA CYS A 467 1.88 -13.94 -29.86
C CYS A 467 1.43 -13.47 -31.25
N ASN A 468 1.84 -12.25 -31.67
CA ASN A 468 1.63 -11.66 -32.99
C ASN A 468 0.19 -11.83 -33.47
N ARG A 469 -0.77 -11.67 -32.54
CA ARG A 469 -2.21 -11.79 -32.82
C ARG A 469 -2.64 -13.16 -33.38
N SER A 470 -1.81 -14.19 -33.18
CA SER A 470 -2.07 -15.53 -33.68
C SER A 470 -2.67 -16.39 -32.57
N THR A 471 -3.85 -16.94 -32.83
CA THR A 471 -4.50 -17.94 -31.96
C THR A 471 -3.75 -19.27 -31.92
N ALA A 472 -2.78 -19.49 -32.82
CA ALA A 472 -1.89 -20.65 -32.75
C ALA A 472 -0.82 -20.53 -31.64
N ASN A 473 -0.70 -19.36 -31.00
CA ASN A 473 0.24 -19.09 -29.91
C ASN A 473 -0.42 -19.07 -28.53
N VAL A 474 -1.68 -19.48 -28.42
CA VAL A 474 -2.36 -19.75 -27.14
C VAL A 474 -1.55 -20.79 -26.33
N GLY A 475 -1.49 -20.64 -25.01
CA GLY A 475 -0.66 -21.43 -24.10
C GLY A 475 0.63 -20.74 -23.64
N ASP A 476 0.83 -19.46 -23.96
CA ASP A 476 1.94 -18.62 -23.49
C ASP A 476 1.64 -18.02 -22.11
N ARG A 477 1.65 -18.89 -21.10
CA ARG A 477 1.37 -18.52 -19.69
C ARG A 477 2.43 -17.59 -19.14
N GLY A 478 2.06 -16.78 -18.16
CA GLY A 478 3.03 -16.05 -17.33
C GLY A 478 3.89 -17.05 -16.54
N ILE A 479 3.24 -17.81 -15.65
CA ILE A 479 3.86 -18.86 -14.85
C ILE A 479 3.15 -20.20 -15.09
N LEU A 480 3.93 -21.25 -15.36
CA LEU A 480 3.49 -22.64 -15.30
C LEU A 480 4.09 -23.32 -14.06
N LEU A 481 3.26 -23.54 -13.04
CA LEU A 481 3.64 -24.12 -11.77
C LEU A 481 3.23 -25.60 -11.70
N THR A 482 4.20 -26.48 -11.96
CA THR A 482 4.05 -27.95 -11.88
C THR A 482 4.73 -28.54 -10.64
N GLY A 483 5.61 -27.78 -10.00
CA GLY A 483 6.26 -28.14 -8.75
C GLY A 483 5.31 -28.06 -7.54
N ASN A 484 5.70 -28.74 -6.46
CA ASN A 484 4.96 -28.79 -5.20
C ASN A 484 5.63 -27.92 -4.12
N TYR A 485 4.87 -27.56 -3.09
CA TYR A 485 5.38 -26.84 -1.90
C TYR A 485 6.07 -25.51 -2.24
N TRP A 486 5.44 -24.71 -3.09
CA TRP A 486 5.81 -23.32 -3.32
C TRP A 486 4.92 -22.35 -2.54
N HIS A 487 5.50 -21.24 -2.10
CA HIS A 487 4.77 -20.10 -1.56
C HIS A 487 5.06 -18.86 -2.40
N LEU A 488 4.07 -18.40 -3.16
CA LEU A 488 4.15 -17.14 -3.91
C LEU A 488 3.40 -16.07 -3.11
N TYR A 489 4.07 -14.97 -2.77
CA TYR A 489 3.53 -13.96 -1.87
C TYR A 489 3.73 -12.53 -2.39
N GLY A 490 2.66 -11.72 -2.43
CA GLY A 490 2.78 -10.27 -2.67
C GLY A 490 3.21 -9.91 -4.10
N LEU A 491 2.85 -10.71 -5.10
CA LEU A 491 3.25 -10.50 -6.49
C LEU A 491 2.09 -9.97 -7.33
N HIS A 492 2.33 -8.97 -8.18
CA HIS A 492 1.40 -8.60 -9.24
C HIS A 492 1.86 -9.21 -10.56
N ILE A 493 1.02 -10.03 -11.21
CA ILE A 493 1.32 -10.69 -12.48
C ILE A 493 0.31 -10.22 -13.52
N MET A 494 0.82 -9.66 -14.62
CA MET A 494 -0.03 -9.06 -15.65
C MET A 494 0.48 -9.29 -17.07
N HIS A 495 -0.42 -9.08 -18.03
CA HIS A 495 -0.13 -9.12 -19.46
C HIS A 495 0.46 -10.44 -19.97
N ALA A 496 0.17 -11.57 -19.32
CA ALA A 496 0.45 -12.86 -19.92
C ALA A 496 -0.39 -13.04 -21.19
N ALA A 497 0.15 -13.70 -22.21
CA ALA A 497 -0.58 -13.99 -23.45
C ALA A 497 -1.57 -15.17 -23.31
N ASP A 498 -1.68 -15.71 -22.10
CA ASP A 498 -2.56 -16.78 -21.64
C ASP A 498 -2.76 -16.55 -20.12
N ASN A 499 -2.89 -17.59 -19.29
CA ASN A 499 -3.08 -17.42 -17.85
C ASN A 499 -1.91 -16.69 -17.19
N ALA A 500 -2.17 -15.86 -16.18
CA ALA A 500 -1.10 -15.31 -15.33
C ALA A 500 -0.36 -16.45 -14.61
N ILE A 501 -1.12 -17.37 -14.00
CA ILE A 501 -0.62 -18.63 -13.44
C ILE A 501 -1.47 -19.80 -13.92
N LYS A 502 -0.83 -20.81 -14.51
CA LYS A 502 -1.36 -22.17 -14.62
C LYS A 502 -0.75 -23.04 -13.53
N LEU A 503 -1.58 -23.59 -12.65
CA LEU A 503 -1.16 -24.34 -11.47
C LEU A 503 -1.60 -25.81 -11.57
N GLU A 504 -0.62 -26.70 -11.74
CA GLU A 504 -0.80 -28.15 -11.86
C GLU A 504 -0.16 -28.93 -10.70
N GLY A 505 0.75 -28.29 -9.96
CA GLY A 505 1.38 -28.85 -8.76
C GLY A 505 0.47 -28.85 -7.52
N SER A 506 0.92 -29.54 -6.48
CA SER A 506 0.17 -29.77 -5.23
C SER A 506 0.85 -29.09 -4.03
N HIS A 507 0.08 -28.82 -2.97
CA HIS A 507 0.55 -28.23 -1.71
C HIS A 507 1.21 -26.85 -1.88
N ASN A 508 0.77 -26.07 -2.86
CA ASN A 508 1.26 -24.71 -3.08
C ASN A 508 0.36 -23.70 -2.38
N ARG A 509 0.96 -22.58 -1.95
CA ARG A 509 0.27 -21.43 -1.38
C ARG A 509 0.51 -20.20 -2.24
N ILE A 510 -0.56 -19.57 -2.72
CA ILE A 510 -0.51 -18.32 -3.48
C ILE A 510 -1.24 -17.28 -2.64
N GLU A 511 -0.53 -16.26 -2.18
CA GLU A 511 -1.03 -15.38 -1.13
C GLU A 511 -0.78 -13.91 -1.43
N ARG A 512 -1.81 -13.06 -1.27
CA ARG A 512 -1.72 -11.61 -1.51
C ARG A 512 -1.15 -11.27 -2.89
N CYS A 513 -1.43 -12.10 -3.89
CA CYS A 513 -1.07 -11.85 -5.27
C CYS A 513 -2.21 -11.21 -6.04
N GLU A 514 -1.86 -10.42 -7.06
CA GLU A 514 -2.79 -9.79 -7.99
C GLU A 514 -2.57 -10.35 -9.41
N PHE A 515 -3.66 -10.65 -10.12
CA PHE A 515 -3.64 -11.12 -11.50
C PHE A 515 -4.51 -10.22 -12.37
N SER A 516 -3.92 -9.47 -13.29
CA SER A 516 -4.73 -8.56 -14.11
C SER A 516 -4.27 -8.38 -15.55
N TYR A 517 -5.22 -8.06 -16.42
CA TYR A 517 -4.97 -7.81 -17.85
C TYR A 517 -4.24 -8.95 -18.56
N ASN A 518 -4.51 -10.20 -18.17
CA ASN A 518 -3.98 -11.37 -18.87
C ASN A 518 -4.93 -11.75 -20.01
N LEU A 519 -4.36 -12.32 -21.09
CA LEU A 519 -5.11 -12.77 -22.25
C LEU A 519 -5.75 -14.16 -22.08
N ASP A 520 -5.97 -14.57 -20.83
CA ASP A 520 -6.78 -15.70 -20.37
C ASP A 520 -6.97 -15.52 -18.85
N THR A 521 -7.55 -16.50 -18.17
CA THR A 521 -7.85 -16.54 -16.74
C THR A 521 -6.66 -16.10 -15.89
N GLY A 522 -6.91 -15.26 -14.87
CA GLY A 522 -5.86 -14.79 -13.97
C GLY A 522 -5.06 -15.93 -13.33
N ILE A 523 -5.74 -16.84 -12.63
CA ILE A 523 -5.13 -18.09 -12.17
C ILE A 523 -6.04 -19.29 -12.41
N GLN A 524 -5.49 -20.32 -13.05
CA GLN A 524 -6.18 -21.57 -13.31
C GLN A 524 -5.49 -22.75 -12.64
N LEU A 525 -6.22 -23.42 -11.75
CA LEU A 525 -5.91 -24.72 -11.17
C LEU A 525 -6.58 -25.81 -11.99
N GLY A 526 -5.91 -26.95 -12.19
CA GLY A 526 -6.45 -28.12 -12.87
C GLY A 526 -5.44 -28.74 -13.83
N PHE A 527 -5.90 -29.58 -14.74
CA PHE A 527 -5.13 -30.31 -15.75
C PHE A 527 -4.02 -31.25 -15.27
N GLY A 528 -3.70 -31.28 -13.97
CA GLY A 528 -2.77 -32.26 -13.42
C GLY A 528 -3.35 -33.67 -13.50
N HIS A 529 -2.86 -34.52 -14.40
CA HIS A 529 -3.20 -35.94 -14.47
C HIS A 529 -2.12 -36.72 -15.22
N ASN A 530 -2.20 -38.04 -15.22
CA ASN A 530 -1.29 -38.88 -16.01
C ASN A 530 -1.64 -38.77 -17.51
N PHE A 531 -0.87 -37.98 -18.25
CA PHE A 531 -1.06 -37.81 -19.70
C PHE A 531 -0.85 -39.08 -20.52
N ALA A 532 -0.25 -40.15 -19.97
CA ALA A 532 -0.23 -41.44 -20.66
C ALA A 532 -1.65 -42.05 -20.80
N ASP A 533 -2.58 -41.59 -19.97
CA ASP A 533 -4.00 -41.95 -19.99
C ASP A 533 -4.83 -40.96 -20.82
N SER A 534 -4.21 -40.00 -21.52
CA SER A 534 -4.88 -38.87 -22.19
C SER A 534 -5.80 -39.31 -23.34
N GLY A 535 -7.07 -39.49 -23.00
CA GLY A 535 -8.21 -39.40 -23.90
C GLY A 535 -9.23 -38.46 -23.29
N LEU A 536 -10.15 -37.93 -24.11
CA LEU A 536 -11.33 -37.22 -23.60
C LEU A 536 -12.02 -38.11 -22.53
N GLY A 537 -12.11 -37.61 -21.29
CA GLY A 537 -12.66 -38.34 -20.15
C GLY A 537 -11.64 -39.01 -19.19
N SER A 538 -10.33 -38.70 -19.29
CA SER A 538 -9.35 -39.10 -18.28
C SER A 538 -9.59 -38.37 -16.96
N LYS A 539 -9.66 -39.08 -15.83
CA LYS A 539 -9.89 -38.50 -14.50
C LYS A 539 -8.59 -38.34 -13.71
N ASN A 540 -8.51 -37.28 -12.91
CA ASN A 540 -7.53 -37.13 -11.85
C ASN A 540 -7.84 -38.13 -10.71
N ASP A 541 -6.82 -38.77 -10.14
CA ASP A 541 -6.97 -39.65 -8.96
C ASP A 541 -7.04 -38.87 -7.63
N GLY A 542 -6.87 -37.55 -7.73
CA GLY A 542 -6.91 -36.58 -6.66
C GLY A 542 -5.55 -36.22 -6.08
N SER A 543 -4.45 -36.74 -6.64
CA SER A 543 -3.08 -36.49 -6.15
C SER A 543 -2.37 -35.33 -6.85
N PHE A 544 -2.78 -34.98 -8.07
CA PHE A 544 -2.23 -33.89 -8.86
C PHE A 544 -3.08 -32.62 -8.71
N CYS A 545 -2.46 -31.45 -8.75
CA CYS A 545 -3.15 -30.18 -8.50
C CYS A 545 -4.04 -30.23 -7.25
N ALA A 546 -3.47 -30.71 -6.14
CA ALA A 546 -4.21 -30.98 -4.90
C ALA A 546 -3.67 -30.13 -3.74
N TYR A 547 -4.55 -29.81 -2.78
CA TYR A 547 -4.23 -29.14 -1.52
C TYR A 547 -3.53 -27.79 -1.72
N ASN A 548 -3.96 -27.03 -2.73
CA ASN A 548 -3.45 -25.69 -2.96
C ASN A 548 -4.34 -24.64 -2.29
N ASP A 549 -3.70 -23.64 -1.69
CA ASP A 549 -4.35 -22.53 -1.01
C ASP A 549 -4.12 -21.23 -1.74
N ILE A 550 -5.20 -20.60 -2.17
CA ILE A 550 -5.20 -19.27 -2.79
C ILE A 550 -5.82 -18.30 -1.78
N ILE A 551 -5.01 -17.40 -1.22
CA ILE A 551 -5.37 -16.62 -0.03
C ILE A 551 -5.19 -15.13 -0.28
N ASP A 552 -6.20 -14.31 0.02
CA ASP A 552 -6.13 -12.85 -0.09
C ASP A 552 -5.75 -12.33 -1.49
N CYS A 553 -5.97 -13.12 -2.53
CA CYS A 553 -5.65 -12.75 -3.91
C CYS A 553 -6.74 -11.93 -4.57
N ASP A 554 -6.32 -11.10 -5.53
CA ASP A 554 -7.20 -10.30 -6.38
C ASP A 554 -7.01 -10.68 -7.86
N SER A 555 -8.09 -10.81 -8.62
CA SER A 555 -8.01 -11.15 -10.06
C SER A 555 -9.03 -10.39 -10.90
N HIS A 556 -8.56 -9.57 -11.85
CA HIS A 556 -9.45 -8.66 -12.56
C HIS A 556 -9.02 -8.27 -13.96
N HIS A 557 -9.98 -7.86 -14.78
CA HIS A 557 -9.75 -7.36 -16.14
C HIS A 557 -9.06 -8.35 -17.07
N ASN A 558 -9.07 -9.65 -16.74
CA ASN A 558 -8.55 -10.69 -17.61
C ASN A 558 -9.54 -10.96 -18.75
N CYS A 559 -9.02 -11.17 -19.96
CA CYS A 559 -9.85 -11.40 -21.15
C CYS A 559 -9.11 -12.10 -22.28
N ASP A 560 -9.63 -13.24 -22.72
CA ASP A 560 -9.10 -14.00 -23.84
C ASP A 560 -9.31 -13.29 -25.19
N TYR A 561 -8.37 -13.51 -26.12
CA TYR A 561 -8.30 -12.78 -27.40
C TYR A 561 -8.57 -13.64 -28.64
N ASP A 562 -8.92 -14.91 -28.46
CA ASP A 562 -9.03 -15.84 -29.57
C ASP A 562 -10.44 -15.82 -30.23
N SER A 563 -10.79 -16.86 -30.98
CA SER A 563 -12.11 -16.95 -31.63
C SER A 563 -13.30 -16.92 -30.65
N ASN A 564 -13.04 -17.21 -29.38
CA ASN A 564 -13.96 -17.21 -28.25
C ASN A 564 -13.94 -15.88 -27.48
N TYR A 565 -13.37 -14.79 -28.04
CA TYR A 565 -13.23 -13.47 -27.43
C TYR A 565 -14.16 -13.19 -26.23
N GLY A 566 -13.58 -13.34 -25.05
CA GLY A 566 -14.15 -13.02 -23.76
C GLY A 566 -14.92 -14.16 -23.10
N SER A 567 -15.00 -15.36 -23.66
CA SER A 567 -15.76 -16.50 -23.10
C SER A 567 -14.93 -17.58 -22.42
N ASP A 568 -13.62 -17.38 -22.24
CA ASP A 568 -12.74 -18.35 -21.58
C ASP A 568 -12.01 -17.76 -20.35
N ALA A 569 -11.76 -16.44 -20.31
CA ALA A 569 -10.95 -15.84 -19.26
C ALA A 569 -11.73 -15.46 -18.00
N ASP A 570 -11.43 -16.18 -16.91
CA ASP A 570 -11.99 -15.91 -15.59
C ASP A 570 -11.07 -15.06 -14.70
N GLY A 571 -11.59 -14.69 -13.52
CA GLY A 571 -10.74 -14.25 -12.42
C GLY A 571 -9.94 -15.42 -11.86
N PHE A 572 -10.65 -16.39 -11.29
CA PHE A 572 -10.08 -17.61 -10.73
C PHE A 572 -10.77 -18.83 -11.32
N ALA A 573 -9.99 -19.85 -11.66
CA ALA A 573 -10.54 -21.12 -12.09
C ALA A 573 -9.91 -22.28 -11.32
N CYS A 574 -10.74 -23.25 -10.94
CA CYS A 574 -10.28 -24.58 -10.53
C CYS A 574 -11.11 -25.57 -11.32
N LYS A 575 -10.66 -25.84 -12.55
CA LYS A 575 -11.45 -26.43 -13.62
C LYS A 575 -10.65 -27.50 -14.36
N MET A 576 -11.33 -28.44 -14.99
CA MET A 576 -10.75 -29.47 -15.85
C MET A 576 -9.74 -30.37 -15.10
N HIS A 577 -10.24 -31.31 -14.31
CA HIS A 577 -9.46 -32.35 -13.62
C HIS A 577 -8.56 -31.84 -12.47
N ASN A 578 -9.11 -31.02 -11.56
CA ASN A 578 -8.44 -30.64 -10.32
C ASN A 578 -8.22 -31.83 -9.38
N GLY A 579 -7.26 -31.69 -8.46
CA GLY A 579 -7.08 -32.60 -7.34
C GLY A 579 -7.93 -32.24 -6.12
N LYS A 580 -7.74 -32.99 -5.04
CA LYS A 580 -8.47 -32.81 -3.78
C LYS A 580 -8.08 -31.54 -3.04
N GLY A 581 -9.01 -30.97 -2.28
CA GLY A 581 -8.69 -30.02 -1.20
C GLY A 581 -8.16 -28.66 -1.65
N ASN A 582 -8.46 -28.22 -2.88
CA ASN A 582 -8.13 -26.86 -3.30
C ASN A 582 -9.07 -25.84 -2.67
N ARG A 583 -8.50 -24.74 -2.18
CA ARG A 583 -9.23 -23.72 -1.41
C ARG A 583 -8.92 -22.32 -1.89
N PHE A 584 -9.96 -21.48 -1.98
CA PHE A 584 -9.87 -20.04 -2.18
C PHE A 584 -10.38 -19.34 -0.93
N ILE A 585 -9.59 -18.44 -0.35
CA ILE A 585 -9.83 -17.85 0.97
C ILE A 585 -9.64 -16.34 0.87
N ARG A 586 -10.70 -15.58 1.16
CA ARG A 586 -10.73 -14.11 1.12
C ARG A 586 -10.26 -13.52 -0.22
N CYS A 587 -10.50 -14.19 -1.33
CA CYS A 587 -10.13 -13.70 -2.67
C CYS A 587 -11.19 -12.75 -3.27
N ARG A 588 -10.80 -11.86 -4.17
CA ARG A 588 -11.72 -10.96 -4.91
C ARG A 588 -11.52 -11.09 -6.41
N ALA A 589 -12.60 -11.24 -7.18
CA ALA A 589 -12.54 -11.20 -8.63
C ALA A 589 -13.57 -10.24 -9.21
N TRP A 590 -13.14 -9.40 -10.14
CA TRP A 590 -14.05 -8.46 -10.78
C TRP A 590 -13.69 -8.10 -12.20
N ARG A 591 -14.70 -7.71 -12.99
CA ARG A 591 -14.51 -7.28 -14.38
C ARG A 591 -13.63 -8.26 -15.17
N ASN A 592 -13.82 -9.56 -15.01
CA ASN A 592 -13.21 -10.56 -15.90
C ASN A 592 -14.19 -10.85 -17.03
N SER A 593 -13.68 -11.26 -18.20
CA SER A 593 -14.53 -11.30 -19.38
C SER A 593 -15.53 -12.43 -19.37
N ASP A 594 -15.17 -13.62 -18.87
CA ASP A 594 -16.10 -14.74 -18.73
C ASP A 594 -16.74 -14.73 -17.34
N ASP A 595 -16.15 -15.41 -16.35
CA ASP A 595 -16.66 -15.39 -14.98
C ASP A 595 -15.66 -14.83 -13.96
N ALA A 596 -16.14 -14.46 -12.77
CA ALA A 596 -15.24 -14.18 -11.67
C ALA A 596 -14.63 -15.48 -11.09
N TRP A 597 -15.42 -16.55 -10.99
CA TRP A 597 -15.00 -17.90 -10.65
C TRP A 597 -15.59 -18.95 -11.58
N ASP A 598 -14.78 -19.92 -12.02
CA ASP A 598 -15.26 -21.10 -12.76
C ASP A 598 -14.69 -22.44 -12.23
N LEU A 599 -15.61 -23.36 -11.91
CA LEU A 599 -15.35 -24.74 -11.45
C LEU A 599 -15.82 -25.80 -12.48
N TYR A 600 -15.81 -25.48 -13.77
CA TYR A 600 -16.19 -26.40 -14.84
C TYR A 600 -15.33 -27.69 -14.88
N GLU A 601 -15.94 -28.85 -15.08
CA GLU A 601 -15.26 -30.15 -15.28
C GLU A 601 -14.26 -30.53 -14.16
N THR A 602 -14.70 -30.38 -12.91
CA THR A 602 -13.94 -30.73 -11.70
C THR A 602 -14.04 -32.23 -11.38
N ASP A 603 -12.95 -32.86 -10.94
CA ASP A 603 -12.99 -34.26 -10.47
C ASP A 603 -13.18 -34.36 -8.94
N PHE A 604 -12.87 -33.29 -8.21
CA PHE A 604 -12.98 -33.22 -6.75
C PHE A 604 -13.56 -31.90 -6.29
N ASP A 605 -14.05 -31.89 -5.05
CA ASP A 605 -14.59 -30.70 -4.42
C ASP A 605 -13.58 -29.54 -4.35
N VAL A 606 -14.14 -28.34 -4.32
CA VAL A 606 -13.42 -27.08 -4.23
C VAL A 606 -14.16 -26.23 -3.20
N THR A 607 -13.39 -25.56 -2.33
CA THR A 607 -13.95 -24.73 -1.26
C THR A 607 -13.60 -23.26 -1.45
N LEU A 608 -14.61 -22.39 -1.42
CA LEU A 608 -14.48 -20.93 -1.41
C LEU A 608 -14.93 -20.42 -0.03
N ILE A 609 -14.15 -19.53 0.58
CA ILE A 609 -14.45 -18.93 1.88
C ILE A 609 -14.20 -17.43 1.82
N GLU A 610 -15.23 -16.64 2.14
CA GLU A 610 -15.18 -15.18 2.14
C GLU A 610 -14.73 -14.56 0.80
N CYS A 611 -15.00 -15.23 -0.33
CA CYS A 611 -14.65 -14.73 -1.67
C CYS A 611 -15.70 -13.77 -2.23
N TRP A 612 -15.28 -12.71 -2.94
CA TRP A 612 -16.15 -11.71 -3.55
C TRP A 612 -16.03 -11.68 -5.06
N ALA A 613 -17.16 -11.70 -5.76
CA ALA A 613 -17.26 -11.66 -7.22
C ALA A 613 -18.14 -10.49 -7.67
N TRP A 614 -17.70 -9.69 -8.66
CA TRP A 614 -18.59 -8.69 -9.26
C TRP A 614 -18.27 -8.26 -10.68
N GLU A 615 -19.29 -7.76 -11.38
CA GLU A 615 -19.17 -7.08 -12.69
C GLU A 615 -18.38 -7.87 -13.76
N SER A 616 -18.40 -9.20 -13.72
CA SER A 616 -17.81 -10.01 -14.80
C SER A 616 -18.75 -10.08 -16.00
N GLY A 617 -18.21 -10.29 -17.21
CA GLY A 617 -19.01 -10.38 -18.43
C GLY A 617 -19.32 -9.07 -19.13
N ASN A 618 -18.65 -7.96 -18.80
CA ASN A 618 -18.91 -6.68 -19.44
C ASN A 618 -17.92 -6.39 -20.58
N ALA A 619 -18.42 -6.30 -21.82
CA ALA A 619 -17.59 -6.05 -23.01
C ALA A 619 -16.84 -4.72 -22.96
N GLU A 620 -17.38 -3.70 -22.27
CA GLU A 620 -16.78 -2.36 -22.21
C GLU A 620 -15.46 -2.35 -21.42
N ASP A 621 -15.30 -3.26 -20.47
CA ASP A 621 -14.10 -3.39 -19.63
C ASP A 621 -12.92 -4.05 -20.39
N HIS A 622 -13.18 -4.65 -21.56
CA HIS A 622 -12.22 -5.47 -22.31
C HIS A 622 -11.97 -4.98 -23.74
N LEU A 623 -12.20 -3.69 -24.00
CA LEU A 623 -11.94 -3.09 -25.30
C LEU A 623 -10.44 -3.08 -25.65
N TRP A 624 -9.56 -3.12 -24.65
CA TRP A 624 -8.10 -3.17 -24.83
C TRP A 624 -7.64 -4.43 -25.57
N VAL A 625 -8.36 -5.56 -25.42
CA VAL A 625 -8.00 -6.83 -26.09
C VAL A 625 -8.15 -6.78 -27.60
N LYS A 626 -9.00 -5.87 -28.12
CA LYS A 626 -9.25 -5.74 -29.57
C LYS A 626 -8.01 -5.33 -30.37
N GLU A 627 -6.95 -4.87 -29.72
CA GLU A 627 -5.66 -4.67 -30.38
C GLU A 627 -5.01 -5.99 -30.81
N TYR A 628 -5.38 -7.13 -30.21
CA TYR A 628 -4.68 -8.40 -30.37
C TYR A 628 -5.37 -9.43 -31.28
N PHE A 629 -6.49 -9.12 -31.94
CA PHE A 629 -7.13 -10.03 -32.91
C PHE A 629 -7.71 -9.31 -34.13
N ASP A 630 -7.85 -10.03 -35.25
CA ASP A 630 -8.39 -9.49 -36.51
C ASP A 630 -9.89 -9.20 -36.38
N SER A 631 -10.34 -8.06 -36.95
CA SER A 631 -11.71 -7.57 -36.83
C SER A 631 -12.75 -8.64 -37.22
N GLY A 632 -13.69 -8.98 -36.32
CA GLY A 632 -14.80 -9.89 -36.66
C GLY A 632 -15.42 -10.67 -35.51
N HIS A 633 -14.74 -10.81 -34.37
CA HIS A 633 -15.25 -11.56 -33.21
C HIS A 633 -16.12 -10.68 -32.29
N GLY A 634 -17.30 -11.19 -31.95
CA GLY A 634 -18.22 -10.56 -31.00
C GLY A 634 -17.95 -11.05 -29.58
N PHE A 635 -18.09 -10.18 -28.59
CA PHE A 635 -17.81 -10.50 -27.19
C PHE A 635 -18.79 -11.55 -26.63
N SER A 636 -18.29 -12.72 -26.24
CA SER A 636 -19.10 -13.89 -25.86
C SER A 636 -19.10 -14.25 -24.39
N GLY A 637 -18.46 -13.47 -23.51
CA GLY A 637 -18.42 -13.75 -22.08
C GLY A 637 -19.77 -14.02 -21.41
N ASN A 638 -19.82 -15.03 -20.55
CA ASN A 638 -20.98 -15.48 -19.81
C ASN A 638 -21.38 -14.49 -18.71
N GLY A 639 -20.40 -14.04 -17.92
CA GLY A 639 -20.53 -13.01 -16.91
C GLY A 639 -20.84 -13.49 -15.49
N ASN A 640 -20.72 -14.78 -15.17
CA ASN A 640 -21.16 -15.25 -13.86
C ASN A 640 -20.24 -14.75 -12.74
N GLY A 641 -20.81 -14.58 -11.54
CA GLY A 641 -20.04 -14.28 -10.34
C GLY A 641 -19.23 -15.50 -9.92
N ILE A 642 -19.92 -16.53 -9.42
CA ILE A 642 -19.33 -17.77 -8.93
C ILE A 642 -20.03 -18.95 -9.61
N LYS A 643 -19.40 -19.48 -10.66
CA LYS A 643 -19.82 -20.68 -11.39
C LYS A 643 -19.29 -21.92 -10.67
N LEU A 644 -20.19 -22.61 -9.96
CA LEU A 644 -19.87 -23.68 -9.01
C LEU A 644 -19.96 -25.09 -9.61
N GLY A 645 -19.54 -25.26 -10.86
CA GLY A 645 -19.42 -26.57 -11.48
C GLY A 645 -19.64 -26.51 -12.99
N GLY A 646 -19.95 -27.65 -13.61
CA GLY A 646 -20.20 -27.70 -15.04
C GLY A 646 -20.29 -29.10 -15.62
N ASN A 647 -21.45 -29.48 -16.14
CA ASN A 647 -21.60 -30.70 -16.95
C ASN A 647 -21.89 -30.32 -18.40
N GLY A 648 -20.81 -30.15 -19.17
CA GLY A 648 -20.86 -29.73 -20.58
C GLY A 648 -20.43 -30.82 -21.55
N THR A 649 -20.23 -30.42 -22.81
CA THR A 649 -19.77 -31.33 -23.90
C THR A 649 -18.37 -31.89 -23.71
N GLY A 650 -17.57 -31.34 -22.77
CA GLY A 650 -16.20 -31.77 -22.48
C GLY A 650 -16.05 -32.88 -21.42
N GLY A 651 -16.97 -32.94 -20.45
CA GLY A 651 -16.87 -33.86 -19.31
C GLY A 651 -17.95 -33.61 -18.25
N SER A 652 -17.83 -34.23 -17.08
CA SER A 652 -18.75 -34.05 -15.94
C SER A 652 -17.99 -33.60 -14.71
N SER A 653 -18.44 -32.51 -14.08
CA SER A 653 -18.02 -32.13 -12.73
C SER A 653 -18.53 -33.13 -11.68
N GLU A 654 -17.70 -33.43 -10.69
CA GLU A 654 -17.95 -34.33 -9.57
C GLU A 654 -17.64 -33.65 -8.22
N GLY A 655 -18.10 -34.25 -7.13
CA GLY A 655 -17.91 -33.72 -5.77
C GLY A 655 -18.90 -32.62 -5.38
N VAL A 656 -18.98 -32.34 -4.08
CA VAL A 656 -19.81 -31.25 -3.54
C VAL A 656 -18.95 -30.00 -3.46
N HIS A 657 -19.31 -28.91 -4.14
CA HIS A 657 -18.58 -27.64 -4.03
C HIS A 657 -19.09 -26.81 -2.86
N TYR A 658 -18.21 -26.03 -2.23
CA TYR A 658 -18.54 -25.27 -1.03
C TYR A 658 -18.29 -23.78 -1.22
N ALA A 659 -19.25 -22.95 -0.81
CA ALA A 659 -19.12 -21.49 -0.76
C ALA A 659 -19.61 -20.99 0.60
N TYR A 660 -18.67 -20.54 1.43
CA TYR A 660 -18.93 -20.00 2.77
C TYR A 660 -18.72 -18.49 2.77
N ASN A 661 -19.70 -17.72 3.22
CA ASN A 661 -19.61 -16.27 3.40
C ASN A 661 -19.18 -15.52 2.12
N CYS A 662 -19.49 -16.07 0.94
CA CYS A 662 -19.16 -15.46 -0.34
C CYS A 662 -20.14 -14.36 -0.74
N ILE A 663 -19.69 -13.41 -1.55
CA ILE A 663 -20.52 -12.31 -2.08
C ILE A 663 -20.46 -12.31 -3.61
N ALA A 664 -21.59 -12.16 -4.28
CA ALA A 664 -21.66 -11.98 -5.73
C ALA A 664 -22.61 -10.83 -6.11
N PHE A 665 -22.14 -9.83 -6.86
CA PHE A 665 -23.00 -8.70 -7.25
C PHE A 665 -22.70 -8.08 -8.62
N GLY A 666 -23.68 -7.39 -9.21
CA GLY A 666 -23.45 -6.61 -10.44
C GLY A 666 -23.10 -7.43 -11.69
N CYS A 667 -23.24 -8.76 -11.65
CA CYS A 667 -23.05 -9.63 -12.81
C CYS A 667 -24.32 -9.63 -13.68
N ASP A 668 -24.43 -8.71 -14.65
CA ASP A 668 -25.60 -8.62 -15.56
C ASP A 668 -25.25 -8.15 -16.99
N LYS A 669 -25.02 -9.10 -17.91
CA LYS A 669 -24.87 -8.81 -19.34
C LYS A 669 -26.18 -8.83 -20.13
N SER A 670 -27.24 -9.51 -19.67
CA SER A 670 -28.56 -9.61 -20.36
C SER A 670 -29.50 -10.66 -19.73
N GLY A 671 -29.71 -10.64 -18.42
CA GLY A 671 -30.81 -11.41 -17.78
C GLY A 671 -30.67 -12.95 -17.75
N SER A 672 -29.52 -13.50 -18.17
CA SER A 672 -29.14 -14.92 -17.99
C SER A 672 -27.86 -15.12 -17.16
N THR A 673 -27.22 -14.02 -16.75
CA THR A 673 -26.02 -13.97 -15.91
C THR A 673 -26.37 -14.29 -14.46
N LYS A 674 -25.48 -14.95 -13.72
CA LYS A 674 -25.82 -15.45 -12.38
C LYS A 674 -24.74 -15.07 -11.35
N GLY A 675 -25.14 -14.68 -10.15
CA GLY A 675 -24.26 -14.45 -9.01
C GLY A 675 -23.68 -15.76 -8.51
N PHE A 676 -24.51 -16.65 -7.98
CA PHE A 676 -24.17 -18.06 -7.71
C PHE A 676 -24.82 -18.97 -8.75
N ASP A 677 -24.01 -19.72 -9.50
CA ASP A 677 -24.46 -20.57 -10.59
C ASP A 677 -24.16 -22.06 -10.33
N CYS A 678 -25.18 -22.89 -10.42
CA CYS A 678 -25.08 -24.35 -10.46
C CYS A 678 -24.37 -24.86 -11.73
N ASN A 679 -24.60 -24.21 -12.86
CA ASN A 679 -24.06 -24.57 -14.17
C ASN A 679 -24.25 -26.06 -14.52
N SER A 680 -25.43 -26.61 -14.24
CA SER A 680 -25.78 -28.02 -14.45
C SER A 680 -24.96 -29.04 -13.65
N HIS A 681 -24.25 -28.61 -12.61
CA HIS A 681 -23.46 -29.49 -11.75
C HIS A 681 -24.33 -30.50 -10.99
N LYS A 682 -23.93 -31.78 -11.04
CA LYS A 682 -24.70 -32.89 -10.45
C LYS A 682 -24.20 -33.32 -9.08
N GLY A 683 -22.97 -32.92 -8.71
CA GLY A 683 -22.32 -33.36 -7.47
C GLY A 683 -22.85 -32.70 -6.21
N GLY A 684 -23.53 -31.55 -6.33
CA GLY A 684 -24.15 -30.80 -5.24
C GLY A 684 -23.32 -29.60 -4.78
N HIS A 685 -23.95 -28.75 -3.96
CA HIS A 685 -23.36 -27.50 -3.49
C HIS A 685 -23.71 -27.25 -2.03
N VAL A 686 -22.79 -26.69 -1.25
CA VAL A 686 -23.09 -26.17 0.09
C VAL A 686 -22.82 -24.68 0.09
N ILE A 687 -23.88 -23.88 0.19
CA ILE A 687 -23.78 -22.41 0.23
C ILE A 687 -24.33 -21.92 1.56
N ILE A 688 -23.42 -21.38 2.36
CA ILE A 688 -23.71 -20.93 3.72
C ILE A 688 -23.25 -19.49 3.89
N GLY A 689 -24.17 -18.59 4.27
CA GLY A 689 -23.83 -17.17 4.49
C GLY A 689 -23.57 -16.38 3.20
N GLY A 690 -24.02 -16.88 2.05
CA GLY A 690 -23.85 -16.19 0.77
C GLY A 690 -24.70 -14.90 0.69
N LEU A 691 -24.16 -13.84 0.09
CA LEU A 691 -24.89 -12.61 -0.22
C LEU A 691 -24.85 -12.35 -1.72
N ALA A 692 -26.01 -12.20 -2.35
CA ALA A 692 -26.08 -11.79 -3.75
C ALA A 692 -27.12 -10.70 -4.00
N PHE A 693 -26.78 -9.77 -4.90
CA PHE A 693 -27.63 -8.65 -5.30
C PHE A 693 -27.21 -8.08 -6.67
N ASP A 694 -28.14 -7.44 -7.37
CA ASP A 694 -27.91 -6.80 -8.68
C ASP A 694 -27.30 -7.72 -9.76
N ASN A 695 -27.49 -9.03 -9.63
CA ASN A 695 -27.15 -9.98 -10.70
C ASN A 695 -28.40 -10.27 -11.56
N GLY A 696 -28.21 -10.85 -12.74
CA GLY A 696 -29.32 -11.36 -13.54
C GLY A 696 -30.18 -12.39 -12.76
N TYR A 697 -29.52 -13.39 -12.17
CA TYR A 697 -30.00 -14.20 -11.06
C TYR A 697 -29.00 -14.11 -9.92
N ASP A 698 -29.43 -13.86 -8.71
CA ASP A 698 -28.56 -13.93 -7.54
C ASP A 698 -28.16 -15.37 -7.22
N PHE A 699 -29.13 -16.30 -7.29
CA PHE A 699 -28.91 -17.74 -7.10
C PHE A 699 -29.66 -18.53 -8.17
N MET A 700 -28.95 -19.35 -8.95
CA MET A 700 -29.54 -20.20 -9.99
C MET A 700 -29.11 -21.65 -9.80
N PHE A 701 -30.03 -22.48 -9.32
CA PHE A 701 -29.87 -23.90 -9.03
C PHE A 701 -31.05 -24.67 -9.62
N GLU A 702 -30.96 -24.93 -10.93
CA GLU A 702 -32.01 -25.59 -11.71
C GLU A 702 -32.30 -27.04 -11.26
N SER A 703 -33.44 -27.59 -11.69
CA SER A 703 -33.89 -28.97 -11.37
C SER A 703 -32.93 -30.06 -11.83
N GLY A 704 -32.02 -29.72 -12.75
CA GLY A 704 -30.92 -30.57 -13.16
C GLY A 704 -29.80 -30.66 -12.13
N GLY A 705 -29.69 -29.76 -11.16
CA GLY A 705 -28.57 -29.73 -10.21
C GLY A 705 -28.53 -30.92 -9.24
N GLY A 706 -27.43 -31.02 -8.48
CA GLY A 706 -27.27 -32.05 -7.44
C GLY A 706 -28.30 -31.93 -6.31
N SER A 707 -29.06 -32.99 -6.05
CA SER A 707 -30.13 -33.02 -5.03
C SER A 707 -29.63 -32.95 -3.59
N ASN A 708 -28.34 -33.21 -3.37
CA ASN A 708 -27.62 -33.09 -2.10
C ASN A 708 -27.12 -31.67 -1.83
N SER A 709 -27.61 -30.65 -2.55
CA SER A 709 -27.26 -29.26 -2.28
C SER A 709 -27.86 -28.74 -0.97
N GLU A 710 -27.22 -27.78 -0.33
CA GLU A 710 -27.59 -27.17 0.95
C GLU A 710 -27.46 -25.63 0.87
N PHE A 711 -28.52 -24.92 1.26
CA PHE A 711 -28.57 -23.45 1.26
C PHE A 711 -29.04 -22.93 2.62
N TYR A 712 -28.11 -22.41 3.42
CA TYR A 712 -28.43 -21.87 4.75
C TYR A 712 -27.86 -20.47 4.94
N ASN A 713 -28.55 -19.64 5.69
CA ASN A 713 -28.09 -18.33 6.10
C ASN A 713 -27.80 -17.35 4.94
N ASN A 714 -28.33 -17.61 3.73
CA ASN A 714 -28.03 -16.79 2.55
C ASN A 714 -28.95 -15.58 2.45
N VAL A 715 -28.51 -14.52 1.79
CA VAL A 715 -29.26 -13.29 1.53
C VAL A 715 -29.34 -13.03 0.03
N CYS A 716 -30.57 -12.95 -0.49
CA CYS A 716 -30.88 -12.73 -1.90
C CYS A 716 -31.76 -11.49 -2.09
N PHE A 717 -31.29 -10.52 -2.87
CA PHE A 717 -32.05 -9.28 -3.15
C PHE A 717 -32.91 -9.38 -4.41
N GLY A 718 -32.38 -10.01 -5.46
CA GLY A 718 -32.88 -10.09 -6.82
C GLY A 718 -33.45 -11.46 -7.17
N ARG A 719 -33.32 -11.89 -8.42
CA ARG A 719 -33.97 -13.11 -8.91
C ARG A 719 -33.28 -14.37 -8.37
N GLN A 720 -34.04 -15.43 -8.11
CA GLN A 720 -33.47 -16.74 -7.80
C GLN A 720 -34.29 -17.88 -8.41
N GLU A 721 -33.66 -19.04 -8.53
CA GLU A 721 -34.27 -20.33 -8.84
C GLU A 721 -33.60 -21.41 -7.98
N ILE A 722 -34.34 -22.01 -7.06
CA ILE A 722 -33.87 -23.06 -6.15
C ILE A 722 -34.78 -24.27 -6.32
N LEU A 723 -34.40 -25.18 -7.22
CA LEU A 723 -35.20 -26.37 -7.57
C LEU A 723 -34.65 -27.67 -7.00
N VAL A 724 -33.49 -27.63 -6.34
CA VAL A 724 -32.80 -28.81 -5.78
C VAL A 724 -32.29 -28.52 -4.37
N GLY A 725 -31.95 -29.59 -3.64
CA GLY A 725 -31.32 -29.47 -2.34
C GLY A 725 -32.26 -29.15 -1.19
N SER A 726 -31.65 -28.84 -0.05
CA SER A 726 -32.33 -28.43 1.17
C SER A 726 -32.00 -26.98 1.52
N GLU A 727 -32.99 -26.25 2.02
CA GLU A 727 -32.85 -24.84 2.37
C GLU A 727 -33.59 -24.53 3.68
N SER A 728 -33.07 -23.58 4.47
CA SER A 728 -33.75 -23.02 5.65
C SER A 728 -33.02 -21.74 6.08
N ASN A 729 -33.73 -20.83 6.74
CA ASN A 729 -33.15 -19.62 7.34
C ASN A 729 -32.35 -18.83 6.30
N ASN A 730 -32.98 -18.54 5.17
CA ASN A 730 -32.43 -17.63 4.16
C ASN A 730 -33.27 -16.34 4.15
N ALA A 731 -32.74 -15.28 3.56
CA ALA A 731 -33.42 -14.02 3.35
C ALA A 731 -33.69 -13.79 1.86
N TYR A 732 -34.92 -13.39 1.53
CA TYR A 732 -35.33 -13.10 0.15
C TYR A 732 -36.31 -11.91 0.09
N LEU A 733 -36.09 -10.98 -0.86
CA LEU A 733 -36.99 -9.83 -1.08
C LEU A 733 -38.13 -10.08 -2.07
N GLY A 734 -38.09 -11.17 -2.86
CA GLY A 734 -39.15 -11.47 -3.81
C GLY A 734 -40.27 -12.35 -3.25
N ASN A 735 -41.16 -12.81 -4.14
CA ASN A 735 -42.29 -13.65 -3.77
C ASN A 735 -41.82 -15.09 -3.60
N ALA A 736 -41.93 -15.61 -2.37
CA ALA A 736 -41.51 -16.97 -2.06
C ALA A 736 -42.52 -18.01 -2.60
N GLU A 737 -42.04 -18.99 -3.35
CA GLU A 737 -42.82 -20.13 -3.85
C GLU A 737 -42.08 -21.44 -3.54
N GLN A 738 -42.75 -22.35 -2.83
CA GLN A 738 -42.18 -23.64 -2.47
C GLN A 738 -41.72 -24.40 -3.72
N GLY A 739 -40.46 -24.83 -3.70
CA GLY A 739 -39.87 -25.59 -4.81
C GLY A 739 -39.48 -24.74 -6.02
N LYS A 740 -39.43 -23.40 -5.88
CA LYS A 740 -38.83 -22.48 -6.86
C LYS A 740 -37.88 -21.45 -6.26
N THR A 741 -38.06 -21.11 -5.00
CA THR A 741 -37.24 -20.12 -4.28
C THR A 741 -36.92 -20.62 -2.88
N PHE A 742 -36.08 -19.89 -2.14
CA PHE A 742 -36.05 -19.99 -0.68
C PHE A 742 -37.46 -19.79 -0.10
N TYR A 743 -37.82 -20.58 0.90
CA TYR A 743 -39.18 -20.60 1.47
C TYR A 743 -39.22 -20.98 2.96
N LYS A 744 -38.38 -21.92 3.42
CA LYS A 744 -38.40 -22.40 4.81
C LYS A 744 -37.72 -21.41 5.76
N ASN A 745 -38.44 -21.03 6.81
CA ASN A 745 -37.99 -20.07 7.82
C ASN A 745 -37.42 -18.78 7.19
N LEU A 746 -38.09 -18.32 6.14
CA LEU A 746 -37.61 -17.22 5.30
C LEU A 746 -37.71 -15.88 6.04
N VAL A 747 -36.62 -15.11 6.03
CA VAL A 747 -36.61 -13.71 6.44
C VAL A 747 -36.96 -12.83 5.25
N SER A 748 -37.88 -11.91 5.45
CA SER A 748 -38.35 -10.94 4.46
C SER A 748 -38.37 -9.53 5.04
N ASN A 749 -38.58 -8.51 4.20
CA ASN A 749 -38.67 -7.11 4.61
C ASN A 749 -37.37 -6.55 5.22
N PHE A 750 -36.23 -6.94 4.66
CA PHE A 750 -34.95 -6.25 4.80
C PHE A 750 -34.73 -5.35 3.56
N SER A 751 -33.66 -4.57 3.52
CA SER A 751 -33.32 -3.74 2.36
C SER A 751 -31.83 -3.37 2.36
N ARG A 752 -31.40 -2.60 1.37
CA ARG A 752 -30.03 -2.07 1.31
C ARG A 752 -29.68 -1.20 2.52
N SER A 753 -30.67 -0.60 3.19
CA SER A 753 -30.41 0.22 4.38
C SER A 753 -29.96 -0.59 5.60
N ASP A 754 -30.14 -1.92 5.58
CA ASP A 754 -29.69 -2.82 6.63
C ASP A 754 -28.18 -3.09 6.59
N TYR A 755 -27.49 -2.58 5.57
CA TYR A 755 -26.04 -2.72 5.41
C TYR A 755 -25.33 -1.38 5.60
N GLU A 756 -24.10 -1.42 6.11
CA GLU A 756 -23.19 -0.29 6.16
C GLU A 756 -22.86 0.20 4.76
N SER A 757 -22.47 -0.72 3.87
CA SER A 757 -22.31 -0.47 2.46
C SER A 757 -22.51 -1.72 1.61
N LEU A 758 -23.08 -1.51 0.43
CA LEU A 758 -23.14 -2.45 -0.70
C LEU A 758 -22.63 -1.79 -1.98
N SER A 759 -21.77 -0.76 -1.85
CA SER A 759 -21.24 -0.03 -3.00
C SER A 759 -19.98 -0.71 -3.56
N GLU A 760 -19.80 -0.62 -4.87
CA GLU A 760 -18.58 -1.10 -5.51
C GLU A 760 -17.33 -0.38 -5.00
N THR A 761 -17.44 0.93 -4.71
CA THR A 761 -16.34 1.72 -4.14
C THR A 761 -15.80 1.14 -2.84
N ASP A 762 -16.68 0.66 -1.95
CA ASP A 762 -16.25 0.03 -0.70
C ASP A 762 -15.78 -1.43 -0.90
N ALA A 763 -16.24 -2.12 -1.94
CA ALA A 763 -15.73 -3.44 -2.32
C ALA A 763 -14.29 -3.36 -2.86
N LEU A 764 -14.01 -2.33 -3.66
CA LEU A 764 -12.70 -2.01 -4.26
C LEU A 764 -11.72 -1.36 -3.28
N ALA A 765 -12.13 -1.02 -2.07
CA ALA A 765 -11.22 -0.40 -1.11
C ALA A 765 -9.98 -1.27 -0.89
N PRO A 766 -8.82 -0.67 -0.53
CA PRO A 766 -7.63 -1.43 -0.22
C PRO A 766 -7.89 -2.47 0.87
N ARG A 767 -7.27 -3.65 0.73
CA ARG A 767 -7.21 -4.64 1.82
C ARG A 767 -6.53 -4.04 3.05
N GLY A 768 -6.80 -4.61 4.22
CA GLY A 768 -5.99 -4.35 5.40
C GLY A 768 -4.53 -4.76 5.17
N THR A 769 -3.62 -4.23 5.98
CA THR A 769 -2.18 -4.59 5.91
C THR A 769 -1.94 -6.07 6.24
N ASP A 770 -2.89 -6.71 6.91
CA ASP A 770 -2.96 -8.14 7.21
C ASP A 770 -3.69 -8.97 6.13
N GLY A 771 -4.03 -8.37 4.99
CA GLY A 771 -4.74 -9.00 3.87
C GLY A 771 -6.27 -9.04 4.04
N SER A 772 -6.80 -8.58 5.18
CA SER A 772 -8.23 -8.61 5.49
C SER A 772 -9.07 -7.86 4.45
N MET A 773 -10.31 -8.33 4.27
CA MET A 773 -11.29 -7.69 3.40
C MET A 773 -11.63 -6.28 3.90
N PRO A 774 -11.97 -5.33 3.01
CA PRO A 774 -12.44 -4.01 3.38
C PRO A 774 -13.55 -4.04 4.44
N PRO A 775 -13.46 -3.21 5.51
CA PRO A 775 -14.27 -3.41 6.71
C PRO A 775 -15.74 -2.94 6.57
N LYS A 776 -16.10 -2.22 5.50
CA LYS A 776 -17.45 -1.64 5.34
C LYS A 776 -18.39 -2.48 4.48
N PHE A 777 -17.87 -3.05 3.40
CA PHE A 777 -18.70 -3.69 2.39
C PHE A 777 -19.33 -4.98 2.93
N GLY A 778 -20.63 -5.17 2.69
CA GLY A 778 -21.37 -6.37 3.09
C GLY A 778 -21.60 -6.52 4.61
N ARG A 779 -21.30 -5.49 5.42
CA ARG A 779 -21.54 -5.52 6.88
C ARG A 779 -22.94 -5.03 7.23
N LEU A 780 -23.62 -5.73 8.15
CA LEU A 780 -24.94 -5.34 8.63
C LEU A 780 -24.87 -4.12 9.56
N LYS A 781 -25.99 -3.41 9.68
CA LYS A 781 -26.23 -2.36 10.68
C LYS A 781 -27.03 -2.91 11.85
N SER A 782 -26.85 -2.28 13.01
CA SER A 782 -27.65 -2.59 14.19
C SER A 782 -29.14 -2.38 13.95
N GLY A 783 -29.94 -3.31 14.47
CA GLY A 783 -31.39 -3.34 14.28
C GLY A 783 -31.85 -3.92 12.94
N SER A 784 -30.94 -4.42 12.10
CA SER A 784 -31.29 -5.20 10.91
C SER A 784 -32.04 -6.48 11.29
N LYS A 785 -33.01 -6.87 10.46
CA LYS A 785 -33.75 -8.14 10.63
C LYS A 785 -32.94 -9.37 10.25
N LEU A 786 -31.77 -9.17 9.65
CA LEU A 786 -30.86 -10.24 9.27
C LEU A 786 -30.01 -10.69 10.48
N VAL A 787 -29.98 -9.89 11.55
CA VAL A 787 -29.26 -10.20 12.79
C VAL A 787 -29.97 -11.31 13.56
N ASP A 788 -29.23 -12.26 14.12
CA ASP A 788 -29.72 -13.37 14.95
C ASP A 788 -30.77 -14.29 14.27
N ALA A 789 -30.85 -14.27 12.94
CA ALA A 789 -31.91 -14.98 12.20
C ALA A 789 -31.44 -16.27 11.51
N GLY A 790 -30.15 -16.56 11.54
CA GLY A 790 -29.52 -17.72 10.94
C GLY A 790 -29.48 -18.96 11.83
N LEU A 791 -28.92 -20.03 11.28
CA LEU A 791 -28.56 -21.26 11.98
C LEU A 791 -27.09 -21.24 12.38
N ASN A 792 -26.73 -21.88 13.49
CA ASN A 792 -25.35 -22.00 13.97
C ASN A 792 -24.55 -23.02 13.13
N LYS A 793 -24.32 -22.70 11.86
CA LYS A 793 -23.46 -23.44 10.95
C LYS A 793 -22.03 -22.90 11.09
N PRO A 794 -21.03 -23.76 11.39
CA PRO A 794 -19.64 -23.31 11.49
C PRO A 794 -19.09 -22.97 10.11
N VAL A 795 -18.18 -22.00 10.06
CA VAL A 795 -17.29 -21.81 8.91
C VAL A 795 -16.15 -22.80 9.09
N PRO A 796 -15.81 -23.63 8.10
CA PRO A 796 -14.76 -24.63 8.24
C PRO A 796 -13.36 -23.99 8.31
N TYR A 797 -12.36 -24.80 8.68
CA TYR A 797 -10.93 -24.44 8.70
C TYR A 797 -10.51 -23.30 9.64
N THR A 798 -11.35 -22.91 10.60
CA THR A 798 -11.00 -21.86 11.59
C THR A 798 -9.81 -22.21 12.48
N ASP A 799 -9.54 -23.50 12.69
CA ASP A 799 -8.37 -23.96 13.46
C ASP A 799 -7.06 -23.78 12.68
N GLU A 800 -7.13 -23.88 11.34
CA GLU A 800 -5.99 -23.70 10.43
C GLU A 800 -5.81 -22.22 10.04
N PHE A 801 -6.92 -21.52 9.85
CA PHE A 801 -6.97 -20.09 9.55
C PHE A 801 -7.80 -19.36 10.62
N PRO A 802 -7.19 -19.00 11.76
CA PRO A 802 -7.88 -18.33 12.86
C PRO A 802 -8.56 -17.01 12.46
N PHE A 803 -8.08 -16.35 11.40
CA PHE A 803 -8.70 -15.13 10.87
C PHE A 803 -10.07 -15.36 10.21
N LEU A 804 -10.48 -16.61 9.96
CA LEU A 804 -11.84 -16.95 9.50
C LEU A 804 -12.83 -17.11 10.66
N TYR A 805 -12.34 -17.10 11.91
CA TYR A 805 -13.20 -17.28 13.05
C TYR A 805 -14.09 -16.05 13.25
N GLN A 806 -15.39 -16.26 13.06
CA GLN A 806 -16.42 -15.27 13.36
C GLN A 806 -17.21 -15.74 14.58
N PRO A 807 -17.03 -15.13 15.78
CA PRO A 807 -17.86 -15.42 16.95
C PRO A 807 -19.32 -15.10 16.70
N ILE A 808 -20.23 -15.80 17.38
CA ILE A 808 -21.65 -15.42 17.42
C ILE A 808 -21.85 -14.43 18.57
N TYR A 809 -22.38 -13.24 18.27
CA TYR A 809 -22.51 -12.16 19.26
C TYR A 809 -23.92 -12.03 19.86
N GLY A 810 -24.91 -12.76 19.32
CA GLY A 810 -26.28 -12.77 19.82
C GLY A 810 -26.85 -14.17 20.06
N ALA A 811 -28.14 -14.33 19.81
CA ALA A 811 -28.87 -15.58 19.99
C ALA A 811 -28.55 -16.63 18.92
N ALA A 812 -28.17 -16.21 17.72
CA ALA A 812 -27.82 -17.10 16.61
C ALA A 812 -26.89 -16.38 15.62
N ARG A 813 -26.39 -17.12 14.61
CA ARG A 813 -25.70 -16.51 13.46
C ARG A 813 -26.56 -15.45 12.78
N ASP A 814 -25.92 -14.43 12.25
CA ASP A 814 -26.54 -13.51 11.31
C ASP A 814 -26.73 -14.14 9.92
N LEU A 815 -27.68 -13.63 9.16
CA LEU A 815 -27.85 -13.98 7.74
C LEU A 815 -26.87 -13.17 6.89
N GLY A 816 -26.19 -13.86 5.98
CA GLY A 816 -25.15 -13.30 5.12
C GLY A 816 -23.73 -13.60 5.61
N PRO A 817 -22.74 -12.90 5.05
CA PRO A 817 -21.34 -13.34 5.12
C PRO A 817 -20.60 -12.97 6.41
N TYR A 818 -21.12 -11.99 7.16
CA TYR A 818 -20.42 -11.42 8.30
C TYR A 818 -21.34 -11.25 9.50
N GLU A 819 -20.89 -11.74 10.64
CA GLU A 819 -21.55 -11.47 11.91
C GLU A 819 -21.45 -9.99 12.29
N LEU A 820 -22.58 -9.39 12.66
CA LEU A 820 -22.64 -8.08 13.28
C LEU A 820 -22.13 -8.15 14.71
N VAL A 821 -21.14 -7.32 15.00
CA VAL A 821 -20.64 -7.13 16.35
C VAL A 821 -21.56 -6.13 17.08
N GLU A 822 -22.71 -6.58 17.61
CA GLU A 822 -23.55 -5.74 18.48
C GLU A 822 -23.04 -5.76 19.92
N GLY A 823 -22.80 -4.59 20.52
CA GLY A 823 -22.34 -4.49 21.91
C GLY A 823 -20.90 -4.99 22.16
N GLY A 824 -20.20 -5.44 21.13
CA GLY A 824 -18.78 -5.74 21.21
C GLY A 824 -17.97 -4.45 21.34
N VAL A 825 -17.21 -4.35 22.42
CA VAL A 825 -16.09 -3.42 22.46
C VAL A 825 -15.14 -3.89 21.37
N SER A 826 -15.13 -3.15 20.25
CA SER A 826 -14.11 -3.23 19.23
C SER A 826 -12.78 -3.65 19.86
N THR A 827 -12.34 -4.85 19.48
CA THR A 827 -10.96 -5.26 19.60
C THR A 827 -10.19 -4.82 18.37
N ASP A 828 -10.66 -3.79 17.65
CA ASP A 828 -9.77 -3.01 16.81
C ASP A 828 -8.78 -2.37 17.78
N ILE A 829 -7.73 -3.13 18.01
CA ILE A 829 -6.39 -2.60 17.94
C ILE A 829 -6.38 -1.80 16.62
N GLN A 830 -6.79 -0.54 16.69
CA GLN A 830 -6.03 0.48 15.98
C GLN A 830 -4.65 0.40 16.61
N THR A 831 -3.82 -0.48 16.06
CA THR A 831 -2.42 -0.16 15.91
C THR A 831 -2.49 1.09 15.06
N ILE A 832 -2.51 2.26 15.69
CA ILE A 832 -1.82 3.39 15.10
C ILE A 832 -0.39 2.88 15.05
N MET A 833 -0.01 2.30 13.90
CA MET A 833 1.38 2.09 13.58
C MET A 833 1.98 3.49 13.56
N ASN A 834 2.55 3.89 14.69
CA ASN A 834 3.79 4.63 14.61
C ASN A 834 4.83 3.55 14.30
N HIS A 835 5.27 3.48 13.05
CA HIS A 835 6.33 2.59 12.60
C HIS A 835 7.72 2.97 13.21
N GLU A 836 7.73 3.77 14.28
CA GLU A 836 8.93 4.21 15.01
C GLU A 836 8.65 4.45 16.50
N ALA A 837 7.75 3.69 17.14
CA ALA A 837 7.58 3.84 18.60
C ALA A 837 8.82 3.28 19.32
N THR A 838 9.55 4.16 20.01
CA THR A 838 10.70 3.73 20.83
C THR A 838 10.26 3.07 22.13
N THR A 839 8.99 3.17 22.53
CA THR A 839 8.45 2.51 23.72
C THR A 839 7.44 1.41 23.38
N SER A 840 7.27 0.42 24.26
CA SER A 840 6.26 -0.64 24.15
C SER A 840 5.47 -0.78 25.45
N LEU A 841 4.20 -1.18 25.33
CA LEU A 841 3.32 -1.47 26.45
C LEU A 841 2.44 -2.67 26.09
N GLU A 842 2.28 -3.62 27.01
CA GLU A 842 1.38 -4.76 26.93
C GLU A 842 0.65 -4.95 28.26
N VAL A 843 -0.57 -5.48 28.21
CA VAL A 843 -1.35 -5.88 29.39
C VAL A 843 -1.49 -7.40 29.33
N ILE A 844 -0.86 -8.10 30.26
CA ILE A 844 -0.90 -9.57 30.34
C ILE A 844 -1.60 -10.00 31.63
N GLN A 845 -2.20 -11.19 31.62
CA GLN A 845 -2.89 -11.73 32.78
C GLN A 845 -1.89 -12.05 33.91
N GLY A 846 -2.21 -11.61 35.14
CA GLY A 846 -1.40 -11.90 36.32
C GLY A 846 -1.52 -13.35 36.78
N GLN A 847 -0.69 -13.73 37.76
CA GLN A 847 -0.62 -15.12 38.23
C GLN A 847 -1.83 -15.49 39.11
N TYR A 848 -2.56 -14.50 39.63
CA TYR A 848 -3.70 -14.65 40.53
C TYR A 848 -4.96 -13.96 40.00
N SER A 849 -6.15 -14.42 40.42
CA SER A 849 -7.41 -13.73 40.11
C SER A 849 -7.40 -12.32 40.69
N GLY A 850 -7.69 -11.32 39.86
CA GLY A 850 -7.67 -9.91 40.28
C GLY A 850 -6.30 -9.23 40.19
N GLU A 851 -5.39 -9.78 39.39
CA GLU A 851 -4.08 -9.19 39.07
C GLU A 851 -3.91 -9.09 37.54
N ALA A 852 -3.40 -7.95 37.07
CA ALA A 852 -2.90 -7.77 35.71
C ALA A 852 -1.43 -7.34 35.77
N ILE A 853 -0.61 -7.74 34.80
CA ILE A 853 0.78 -7.31 34.69
C ILE A 853 0.89 -6.38 33.49
N LEU A 854 1.45 -5.19 33.72
CA LEU A 854 1.79 -4.25 32.67
C LEU A 854 3.24 -4.50 32.27
N LYS A 855 3.46 -5.07 31.08
CA LYS A 855 4.81 -5.25 30.52
C LYS A 855 5.15 -4.01 29.70
N MET A 856 6.29 -3.39 29.99
CA MET A 856 6.74 -2.17 29.29
C MET A 856 8.22 -2.25 28.98
N SER A 857 8.62 -1.74 27.82
CA SER A 857 10.03 -1.62 27.44
C SER A 857 10.27 -0.38 26.59
N SER A 858 11.53 0.00 26.42
CA SER A 858 11.90 1.17 25.61
C SER A 858 13.25 0.99 24.92
N ALA A 859 13.34 1.33 23.64
CA ALA A 859 14.54 1.36 22.82
C ALA A 859 15.49 2.52 23.19
N ILE A 860 15.07 3.44 24.06
CA ILE A 860 15.90 4.48 24.70
C ILE A 860 15.55 4.59 26.20
N ALA A 861 16.48 5.03 27.06
CA ALA A 861 16.14 5.27 28.46
C ALA A 861 15.16 6.45 28.56
N ALA A 862 14.02 6.26 29.24
CA ALA A 862 12.94 7.25 29.24
C ALA A 862 12.21 7.29 30.58
N THR A 863 11.75 8.48 30.99
CA THR A 863 10.85 8.61 32.14
C THR A 863 9.42 8.42 31.66
N VAL A 864 8.76 7.38 32.17
CA VAL A 864 7.44 6.94 31.73
C VAL A 864 6.42 7.13 32.84
N ARG A 865 5.20 7.49 32.45
CA ARG A 865 4.01 7.57 33.30
C ARG A 865 2.98 6.61 32.76
N VAL A 866 2.57 5.65 33.59
CA VAL A 866 1.57 4.64 33.28
C VAL A 866 0.35 4.85 34.17
N SER A 867 -0.82 5.00 33.56
CA SER A 867 -2.10 5.24 34.23
C SER A 867 -3.19 4.33 33.67
N VAL A 868 -4.09 3.86 34.52
CA VAL A 868 -5.34 3.21 34.14
C VAL A 868 -6.44 4.26 34.14
N CYS A 869 -7.12 4.43 33.02
CA CYS A 869 -8.19 5.39 32.80
C CYS A 869 -9.51 4.68 32.52
N ASP A 870 -10.63 5.33 32.85
CA ASP A 870 -11.93 4.95 32.30
C ASP A 870 -12.04 5.36 30.82
N LEU A 871 -13.13 4.93 30.17
CA LEU A 871 -13.35 5.20 28.75
C LEU A 871 -13.59 6.69 28.41
N ASN A 872 -13.84 7.54 29.41
CA ASN A 872 -13.94 9.00 29.22
C ASN A 872 -12.57 9.68 29.37
N GLY A 873 -11.49 8.91 29.51
CA GLY A 873 -10.13 9.42 29.68
C GLY A 873 -9.82 9.90 31.10
N LYS A 874 -10.72 9.70 32.07
CA LYS A 874 -10.45 10.04 33.47
C LYS A 874 -9.52 9.00 34.08
N ILE A 875 -8.42 9.45 34.67
CA ILE A 875 -7.48 8.57 35.38
C ILE A 875 -8.16 8.00 36.62
N ILE A 876 -8.25 6.67 36.68
CA ILE A 876 -8.80 5.91 37.80
C ILE A 876 -7.68 5.44 38.74
N MET A 877 -6.51 5.10 38.18
CA MET A 877 -5.35 4.65 38.92
C MET A 877 -4.06 5.13 38.23
N MET A 878 -3.08 5.61 38.99
CA MET A 878 -1.71 5.82 38.49
C MET A 878 -0.90 4.57 38.80
N ALA A 879 -0.56 3.78 37.78
CA ALA A 879 0.12 2.50 37.95
C ALA A 879 1.63 2.67 38.18
N TYR A 880 2.27 3.59 37.44
CA TYR A 880 3.71 3.83 37.56
C TYR A 880 4.12 5.22 37.08
N SER A 881 5.19 5.76 37.67
CA SER A 881 5.85 6.97 37.20
C SER A 881 7.33 6.89 37.57
N GLY A 882 8.20 6.66 36.59
CA GLY A 882 9.63 6.44 36.84
C GLY A 882 10.42 6.26 35.56
N THR A 883 11.73 6.12 35.68
CA THR A 883 12.62 5.90 34.52
C THR A 883 12.74 4.41 34.22
N ILE A 884 12.56 4.04 32.96
CA ILE A 884 12.87 2.71 32.43
C ILE A 884 14.13 2.76 31.57
N GLU A 885 14.95 1.72 31.66
CA GLU A 885 16.24 1.59 30.97
C GLU A 885 16.06 1.11 29.53
N GLN A 886 17.02 1.45 28.67
CA GLN A 886 17.04 1.04 27.27
C GLN A 886 17.14 -0.49 27.15
N GLY A 887 16.24 -1.09 26.37
CA GLY A 887 16.21 -2.51 26.03
C GLY A 887 15.75 -3.45 27.14
N ALA A 888 15.40 -2.92 28.32
CA ALA A 888 14.94 -3.73 29.45
C ALA A 888 13.41 -3.87 29.47
N ASP A 889 12.93 -5.09 29.73
CA ASP A 889 11.52 -5.35 29.99
C ASP A 889 11.21 -5.13 31.48
N TYR A 890 10.23 -4.28 31.76
CA TYR A 890 9.69 -4.05 33.09
C TYR A 890 8.31 -4.70 33.20
N TYR A 891 8.11 -5.47 34.26
CA TYR A 891 6.84 -6.14 34.55
C TYR A 891 6.26 -5.54 35.82
N LEU A 892 5.13 -4.85 35.67
CA LEU A 892 4.48 -4.16 36.77
C LEU A 892 3.13 -4.82 37.08
N PRO A 893 3.04 -5.64 38.14
CA PRO A 893 1.77 -6.16 38.60
C PRO A 893 0.92 -5.01 39.18
N ILE A 894 -0.35 -4.98 38.79
CA ILE A 894 -1.37 -4.07 39.31
C ILE A 894 -2.56 -4.87 39.83
N ASN A 895 -3.10 -4.43 40.97
CA ASN A 895 -4.27 -5.06 41.57
C ASN A 895 -5.54 -4.54 40.89
N THR A 896 -6.30 -5.43 40.27
CA THR A 896 -7.55 -5.10 39.57
C THR A 896 -8.79 -5.31 40.42
N THR A 897 -8.69 -5.93 41.61
CA THR A 897 -9.85 -6.16 42.51
C THR A 897 -10.50 -4.86 43.01
N SER A 898 -9.75 -3.75 43.05
CA SER A 898 -10.29 -2.44 43.42
C SER A 898 -10.98 -1.69 42.27
N LEU A 899 -10.90 -2.21 41.05
CA LEU A 899 -11.53 -1.62 39.86
C LEU A 899 -12.92 -2.24 39.67
N PRO A 900 -13.98 -1.42 39.48
CA PRO A 900 -15.27 -1.94 39.04
C PRO A 900 -15.15 -2.81 37.78
N GLN A 901 -16.02 -3.81 37.63
CA GLN A 901 -16.09 -4.61 36.42
C GLN A 901 -16.31 -3.70 35.21
N GLY A 902 -15.49 -3.86 34.18
CA GLY A 902 -15.55 -3.00 33.00
C GLY A 902 -14.24 -2.93 32.23
N VAL A 903 -14.25 -2.08 31.19
CA VAL A 903 -13.10 -1.85 30.32
C VAL A 903 -12.40 -0.56 30.71
N TYR A 904 -11.08 -0.66 30.80
CA TYR A 904 -10.17 0.43 31.11
C TYR A 904 -9.13 0.60 30.00
N VAL A 905 -8.56 1.79 29.94
CA VAL A 905 -7.43 2.10 29.06
C VAL A 905 -6.19 2.29 29.91
N VAL A 906 -5.19 1.43 29.73
CA VAL A 906 -3.85 1.64 30.29
C VAL A 906 -3.08 2.54 29.34
N MET A 907 -2.75 3.74 29.78
CA MET A 907 -1.96 4.70 29.02
C MET A 907 -0.54 4.79 29.60
N MET A 908 0.46 4.60 28.75
CA MET A 908 1.86 4.91 29.02
C MET A 908 2.26 6.15 28.22
N SER A 909 3.00 7.07 28.85
CA SER A 909 3.54 8.25 28.18
C SER A 909 4.95 8.55 28.66
N ASN A 910 5.84 8.95 27.76
CA ASN A 910 7.20 9.36 28.12
C ASN A 910 7.45 10.88 27.96
N GLY A 911 6.39 11.65 27.65
CA GLY A 911 6.46 13.08 27.38
C GLY A 911 6.54 13.43 25.89
N GLN A 912 6.94 12.50 25.02
CA GLN A 912 6.96 12.64 23.56
C GLN A 912 6.00 11.66 22.87
N GLU A 913 5.93 10.42 23.37
CA GLU A 913 5.07 9.35 22.89
C GLU A 913 3.96 9.05 23.90
N ARG A 914 2.82 8.57 23.40
CA ARG A 914 1.73 8.01 24.19
C ARG A 914 1.28 6.69 23.58
N ILE A 915 1.24 5.65 24.40
CA ILE A 915 0.80 4.31 24.02
C ILE A 915 -0.37 3.95 24.91
N ALA A 916 -1.45 3.45 24.29
CA ALA A 916 -2.63 2.98 25.01
C ALA A 916 -2.82 1.47 24.77
N ARG A 917 -3.25 0.76 25.82
CA ARG A 917 -3.64 -0.64 25.77
C ARG A 917 -4.93 -0.86 26.52
N LYS A 918 -5.79 -1.72 25.98
CA LYS A 918 -7.05 -2.12 26.62
C LYS A 918 -6.75 -3.06 27.80
N MET A 919 -7.42 -2.85 28.93
CA MET A 919 -7.45 -3.78 30.05
C MET A 919 -8.91 -4.05 30.43
N VAL A 920 -9.26 -5.32 30.62
CA VAL A 920 -10.61 -5.74 31.00
C VAL A 920 -10.55 -6.35 32.39
N VAL A 921 -11.43 -5.88 33.29
CA VAL A 921 -11.59 -6.46 34.63
C VAL A 921 -12.91 -7.22 34.65
N ASN A 922 -12.82 -8.55 34.72
CA ASN A 922 -13.95 -9.49 34.78
C ASN A 922 -14.05 -10.11 36.19
N LEU A 923 -15.24 -10.57 36.57
CA LEU A 923 -15.45 -11.32 37.83
C LEU A 923 -14.75 -12.68 37.83
#